data_AF-A0A7C3E2L5-F1
#
_entry.id   AF-A0A7C3E2L5-F1
#
_cell.length_a   1.000
_cell.length_b   1.000
_cell.length_c   1.000
_cell.angle_alpha   90.00
_cell.angle_beta   90.00
_cell.angle_gamma   90.00
#
_symmetry.space_group_name_H-M   'P 1'
#
loop_
_entity.id
_entity.type
_entity.pdbx_description
1 polymer ?
#
loop_
_entity_poly.entity_id
_entity_poly.type
_entity_poly.pdbx_seq_one_letter_code
_entity_poly.pdbx_strand_id
1 'polypeptide(L)'
;MQNLVRVFLSVPVLAWAPVALALSLDELAVWAGTGTNRAALVVAWPVPAPVSSGTNLSRPVAVAWAWGFRWNGTATAADLVHAVLQTDRRLFILTAAEVAGATVVRAVGLDANRNERFGLRGPQRWLLPEAFVAGPVSVTTTELQNLQPLEPGDWYAPADALHTWHVWREAGGQGGFGHMPVSGDWIPVGPALEECELRDGTWVALVWDATQSTDPSFPAAAAPGPVRPYTTRLLQAHGPFGASPYDDPTAVLGPPTRWFHDLWAVFSGRESMRRASVVEAPFHRDAPEGSPLLLTFPDGCHLIAEFDPPLTNDPAHPFGLDFLVFGNAFYVADRAVSDENSLAALRLTGTLFAEPLLVSVSPGYTGAPNEREDDPDTWSWYTYESGPFADTAFPTQAYLWDRDAGRWSPEPTDCTLPVNPALSELWTNGGWLATDVMKLYGRSAGGTGFDLTPSGFPAVRYVRIEGRAPDRAGGEVDAITRVRPLTVGEGLWMLPRNVAEGRADLWFQSPHDPARWAVQIRLLALNQPVWVSTAPAPPEPGPAPDSGCEVARVHLALQPFSPDTPLVSEAEARVRLPAGCSEDGRDLDVWGQETPGGVWTRLDFLFETAPPAVVVSGLTSPVTLVVVRISRPVLQITQTPGGQWFEFVSVPGWRHVLERTTDWRDWTVVRDEILPQATRVRWQDALAPAEAGFYRLRLSRR
;
A
#
# COMPACT_ATOMS: atom_id res chain seq x y z
N MET A 1 -48.28 38.77 38.82
CA MET A 1 -47.07 38.65 38.00
C MET A 1 -46.88 37.17 37.72
N GLN A 2 -47.01 36.79 36.45
CA GLN A 2 -47.06 35.40 35.99
C GLN A 2 -45.66 34.81 35.90
N ASN A 3 -45.50 33.61 36.44
CA ASN A 3 -44.28 32.80 36.37
C ASN A 3 -44.07 32.31 34.93
N LEU A 4 -42.90 32.61 34.35
CA LEU A 4 -42.45 32.01 33.10
C LEU A 4 -41.27 31.06 33.43
N VAL A 5 -41.59 29.79 33.60
CA VAL A 5 -40.61 28.70 33.65
C VAL A 5 -40.23 28.37 32.21
N ARG A 6 -38.98 28.65 31.81
CA ARG A 6 -38.44 28.17 30.52
C ARG A 6 -38.04 26.70 30.69
N VAL A 7 -38.88 25.81 30.22
CA VAL A 7 -38.57 24.39 30.00
C VAL A 7 -37.75 24.30 28.71
N PHE A 8 -36.48 23.90 28.80
CA PHE A 8 -35.73 23.43 27.63
C PHE A 8 -36.16 21.98 27.36
N LEU A 9 -37.12 21.81 26.46
CA LEU A 9 -37.34 20.52 25.80
C LEU A 9 -36.19 20.32 24.81
N SER A 10 -35.28 19.40 25.10
CA SER A 10 -34.41 18.81 24.10
C SER A 10 -35.28 17.97 23.17
N VAL A 11 -35.75 18.57 22.09
CA VAL A 11 -36.30 17.82 20.95
C VAL A 11 -35.14 17.02 20.38
N PRO A 12 -35.22 15.68 20.26
CA PRO A 12 -34.25 14.95 19.47
C PRO A 12 -34.39 15.48 18.04
N VAL A 13 -33.40 16.26 17.59
CA VAL A 13 -33.20 16.44 16.17
C VAL A 13 -32.84 15.05 15.68
N LEU A 14 -33.81 14.34 15.10
CA LEU A 14 -33.51 13.25 14.19
C LEU A 14 -32.66 13.89 13.09
N ALA A 15 -31.34 13.83 13.25
CA ALA A 15 -30.44 13.97 12.14
C ALA A 15 -30.84 12.85 11.19
N TRP A 16 -31.55 13.19 10.11
CA TRP A 16 -31.64 12.31 8.97
C TRP A 16 -30.20 12.15 8.50
N ALA A 17 -29.57 11.04 8.84
CA ALA A 17 -28.38 10.61 8.12
C ALA A 17 -28.81 10.58 6.65
N PRO A 18 -28.13 11.30 5.74
CA PRO A 18 -28.43 11.17 4.33
C PRO A 18 -28.31 9.69 4.00
N VAL A 19 -29.39 9.10 3.48
CA VAL A 19 -29.31 7.77 2.87
C VAL A 19 -28.29 7.92 1.76
N ALA A 20 -27.12 7.30 1.91
CA ALA A 20 -26.13 7.27 0.85
C ALA A 20 -26.84 6.69 -0.39
N LEU A 21 -26.89 7.47 -1.48
CA LEU A 21 -27.48 7.00 -2.72
C LEU A 21 -26.71 5.75 -3.17
N ALA A 22 -27.43 4.71 -3.57
CA ALA A 22 -26.84 3.50 -4.10
C ALA A 22 -26.12 3.81 -5.42
N LEU A 23 -24.89 3.31 -5.56
CA LEU A 23 -24.03 3.48 -6.74
C LEU A 23 -24.81 3.16 -8.03
N SER A 24 -24.75 4.05 -9.00
CA SER A 24 -25.41 3.89 -10.30
C SER A 24 -24.46 3.36 -11.37
N LEU A 25 -25.03 2.80 -12.45
CA LEU A 25 -24.24 2.40 -13.62
C LEU A 25 -23.50 3.60 -14.23
N ASP A 26 -24.11 4.79 -14.25
CA ASP A 26 -23.52 5.98 -14.87
C ASP A 26 -22.31 6.52 -14.08
N GLU A 27 -22.15 6.13 -12.82
CA GLU A 27 -21.01 6.49 -11.97
C GLU A 27 -19.81 5.54 -12.12
N LEU A 28 -19.94 4.45 -12.87
CA LEU A 28 -18.85 3.48 -13.06
C LEU A 28 -17.75 4.06 -13.95
N ALA A 29 -16.51 4.02 -13.47
CA ALA A 29 -15.35 4.60 -14.15
C ALA A 29 -14.67 3.65 -15.14
N VAL A 30 -14.73 2.33 -14.91
CA VAL A 30 -14.11 1.32 -15.78
C VAL A 30 -15.19 0.50 -16.46
N TRP A 31 -15.19 0.51 -17.80
CA TRP A 31 -16.15 -0.22 -18.63
C TRP A 31 -15.43 -1.17 -19.57
N ALA A 32 -15.78 -2.45 -19.49
CA ALA A 32 -15.35 -3.48 -20.41
C ALA A 32 -16.35 -3.69 -21.56
N GLY A 33 -15.86 -4.18 -22.70
CA GLY A 33 -16.70 -4.51 -23.85
C GLY A 33 -17.33 -3.32 -24.56
N THR A 34 -18.21 -3.61 -25.52
CA THR A 34 -18.90 -2.63 -26.35
C THR A 34 -20.33 -3.10 -26.63
N GLY A 35 -21.29 -2.18 -26.70
CA GLY A 35 -22.69 -2.52 -26.98
C GLY A 35 -23.66 -1.57 -26.29
N THR A 36 -24.96 -1.80 -26.47
CA THR A 36 -26.01 -0.98 -25.88
C THR A 36 -26.50 -1.49 -24.53
N ASN A 37 -26.44 -2.80 -24.29
CA ASN A 37 -26.80 -3.36 -22.99
C ASN A 37 -25.67 -3.08 -21.99
N ARG A 38 -26.03 -2.87 -20.72
CA ARG A 38 -25.13 -2.52 -19.63
C ARG A 38 -25.34 -3.45 -18.45
N ALA A 39 -24.27 -3.82 -17.77
CA ALA A 39 -24.31 -4.57 -16.52
C ALA A 39 -23.15 -4.13 -15.64
N ALA A 40 -23.21 -4.48 -14.36
CA ALA A 40 -22.13 -4.26 -13.42
C ALA A 40 -21.70 -5.55 -12.74
N LEU A 41 -20.39 -5.67 -12.51
CA LEU A 41 -19.80 -6.62 -11.57
C LEU A 41 -19.38 -5.86 -10.32
N VAL A 42 -19.84 -6.32 -9.17
CA VAL A 42 -19.40 -5.86 -7.86
C VAL A 42 -18.56 -6.96 -7.23
N VAL A 43 -17.37 -6.65 -6.73
CA VAL A 43 -16.55 -7.59 -5.98
C VAL A 43 -16.38 -7.04 -4.57
N ALA A 44 -16.79 -7.83 -3.58
CA ALA A 44 -16.69 -7.50 -2.17
C ALA A 44 -15.66 -8.42 -1.49
N TRP A 45 -14.52 -7.84 -1.13
CA TRP A 45 -13.46 -8.51 -0.38
C TRP A 45 -13.69 -8.40 1.13
N PRO A 46 -13.22 -9.38 1.93
CA PRO A 46 -13.17 -9.24 3.37
C PRO A 46 -12.21 -8.12 3.79
N VAL A 47 -12.49 -7.48 4.93
CA VAL A 47 -11.56 -6.55 5.60
C VAL A 47 -11.20 -7.12 6.97
N PRO A 48 -9.99 -6.94 7.49
CA PRO A 48 -8.80 -6.89 6.65
C PRO A 48 -8.76 -8.14 5.75
N ALA A 49 -8.33 -8.00 4.50
CA ALA A 49 -8.10 -9.15 3.62
C ALA A 49 -7.32 -10.20 4.42
N PRO A 50 -7.75 -11.48 4.47
CA PRO A 50 -7.23 -12.42 5.43
C PRO A 50 -5.74 -12.63 5.17
N VAL A 51 -4.92 -12.02 6.03
CA VAL A 51 -3.61 -12.58 6.36
C VAL A 51 -3.95 -13.85 7.11
N SER A 52 -3.65 -14.99 6.49
CA SER A 52 -3.93 -16.39 6.86
C SER A 52 -3.79 -16.74 8.36
N SER A 53 -4.65 -16.19 9.22
CA SER A 53 -4.56 -16.33 10.67
C SER A 53 -5.93 -16.16 11.36
N GLY A 54 -6.71 -17.24 11.27
CA GLY A 54 -7.64 -17.84 12.25
C GLY A 54 -8.28 -17.06 13.42
N THR A 55 -8.42 -15.74 13.42
CA THR A 55 -9.05 -15.01 14.53
C THR A 55 -10.41 -14.44 14.15
N ASN A 56 -11.43 -14.83 14.92
CA ASN A 56 -12.80 -14.32 14.87
C ASN A 56 -12.83 -12.86 15.32
N LEU A 57 -12.61 -11.92 14.39
CA LEU A 57 -12.99 -10.53 14.57
C LEU A 57 -14.45 -10.34 14.13
N SER A 58 -15.21 -9.65 14.98
CA SER A 58 -16.62 -9.35 14.77
C SER A 58 -16.83 -8.61 13.44
N ARG A 59 -17.67 -9.19 12.57
CA ARG A 59 -18.14 -8.70 11.25
C ARG A 59 -17.31 -7.57 10.63
N PRO A 60 -16.39 -7.88 9.71
CA PRO A 60 -15.74 -6.83 8.98
C PRO A 60 -16.66 -6.19 7.93
N VAL A 61 -16.57 -4.87 7.81
CA VAL A 61 -17.17 -4.12 6.70
C VAL A 61 -16.37 -4.46 5.44
N ALA A 62 -16.96 -5.18 4.49
CA ALA A 62 -16.31 -5.51 3.22
C ALA A 62 -15.93 -4.25 2.43
N VAL A 63 -14.80 -4.29 1.71
CA VAL A 63 -14.52 -3.30 0.66
C VAL A 63 -15.11 -3.84 -0.63
N ALA A 64 -15.99 -3.06 -1.26
CA ALA A 64 -16.65 -3.44 -2.50
C ALA A 64 -16.40 -2.45 -3.62
N TRP A 65 -15.90 -2.93 -4.75
CA TRP A 65 -15.70 -2.13 -5.98
C TRP A 65 -16.53 -2.68 -7.13
N ALA A 66 -16.92 -1.79 -8.05
CA ALA A 66 -17.77 -2.11 -9.18
C ALA A 66 -17.17 -1.74 -10.55
N TRP A 67 -17.29 -2.64 -11.52
CA TRP A 67 -16.90 -2.48 -12.92
C TRP A 67 -18.12 -2.57 -13.83
N GLY A 68 -18.12 -1.83 -14.93
CA GLY A 68 -19.18 -1.89 -15.93
C GLY A 68 -18.84 -2.83 -17.09
N PHE A 69 -19.86 -3.38 -17.74
CA PHE A 69 -19.73 -4.20 -18.94
C PHE A 69 -20.79 -3.84 -19.97
N ARG A 70 -20.39 -3.76 -21.24
CA ARG A 70 -21.28 -3.52 -22.38
C ARG A 70 -21.22 -4.66 -23.38
N TRP A 71 -22.39 -5.04 -23.89
CA TRP A 71 -22.53 -6.09 -24.90
C TRP A 71 -23.77 -5.87 -25.78
N ASN A 72 -23.86 -6.69 -26.83
CA ASN A 72 -25.06 -6.88 -27.65
C ASN A 72 -25.38 -8.39 -27.71
N GLY A 73 -26.66 -8.74 -27.91
CA GLY A 73 -27.08 -10.14 -27.96
C GLY A 73 -27.13 -10.81 -26.58
N THR A 74 -26.72 -12.08 -26.50
CA THR A 74 -26.69 -12.87 -25.26
C THR A 74 -25.33 -12.78 -24.59
N ALA A 75 -25.32 -12.59 -23.27
CA ALA A 75 -24.10 -12.65 -22.45
C ALA A 75 -24.43 -13.25 -21.08
N THR A 76 -23.41 -13.77 -20.41
CA THR A 76 -23.48 -14.36 -19.07
C THR A 76 -22.55 -13.64 -18.10
N ALA A 77 -22.67 -13.91 -16.81
CA ALA A 77 -21.72 -13.39 -15.81
C ALA A 77 -20.28 -13.85 -16.08
N ALA A 78 -20.07 -15.00 -16.74
CA ALA A 78 -18.75 -15.46 -17.15
C ALA A 78 -18.14 -14.54 -18.22
N ASP A 79 -18.93 -14.12 -19.22
CA ASP A 79 -18.50 -13.17 -20.27
C ASP A 79 -18.13 -11.81 -19.68
N LEU A 80 -18.95 -11.33 -18.74
CA LEU A 80 -18.71 -10.10 -17.99
C LEU A 80 -17.37 -10.18 -17.27
N VAL A 81 -17.18 -11.22 -16.44
CA VAL A 81 -15.95 -11.40 -15.67
C VAL A 81 -14.73 -11.47 -16.60
N HIS A 82 -14.77 -12.27 -17.65
CA HIS A 82 -13.68 -12.35 -18.62
C HIS A 82 -13.35 -10.98 -19.24
N ALA A 83 -14.36 -10.23 -19.67
CA ALA A 83 -14.16 -8.91 -20.28
C ALA A 83 -13.57 -7.90 -19.29
N VAL A 84 -14.02 -7.93 -18.02
CA VAL A 84 -13.47 -7.07 -16.97
C VAL A 84 -12.01 -7.40 -16.70
N LEU A 85 -11.63 -8.68 -16.57
CA LEU A 85 -10.24 -9.08 -16.33
C LEU A 85 -9.30 -8.71 -17.49
N GLN A 86 -9.79 -8.73 -18.73
CA GLN A 86 -9.02 -8.26 -19.89
C GLN A 86 -8.84 -6.75 -19.92
N THR A 87 -9.80 -6.00 -19.36
CA THR A 87 -9.82 -4.53 -19.35
C THR A 87 -9.00 -3.97 -18.18
N ASP A 88 -9.20 -4.52 -16.98
CA ASP A 88 -8.52 -4.13 -15.74
C ASP A 88 -7.62 -5.26 -15.25
N ARG A 89 -6.38 -5.25 -15.76
CA ARG A 89 -5.38 -6.30 -15.48
C ARG A 89 -4.91 -6.36 -14.03
N ARG A 90 -5.30 -5.40 -13.19
CA ARG A 90 -5.02 -5.42 -11.74
C ARG A 90 -5.86 -6.47 -11.05
N LEU A 91 -7.08 -6.72 -11.54
CA LEU A 91 -8.00 -7.72 -11.00
C LEU A 91 -7.67 -9.09 -11.59
N PHE A 92 -7.60 -10.13 -10.76
CA PHE A 92 -7.41 -11.50 -11.19
C PHE A 92 -8.30 -12.47 -10.42
N ILE A 93 -8.67 -13.58 -11.07
CA ILE A 93 -9.55 -14.61 -10.50
C ILE A 93 -8.92 -15.98 -10.67
N LEU A 94 -9.01 -16.79 -9.60
CA LEU A 94 -8.70 -18.20 -9.66
C LEU A 94 -9.99 -19.02 -9.69
N THR A 95 -10.03 -20.06 -10.53
CA THR A 95 -11.18 -20.95 -10.70
C THR A 95 -10.86 -22.40 -10.35
N ALA A 96 -11.89 -23.17 -10.01
CA ALA A 96 -11.76 -24.60 -9.73
C ALA A 96 -11.39 -25.38 -11.00
N ALA A 97 -10.25 -26.07 -11.01
CA ALA A 97 -9.84 -26.92 -12.13
C ALA A 97 -10.72 -28.19 -12.28
N GLU A 98 -11.34 -28.63 -11.19
CA GLU A 98 -12.16 -29.84 -11.12
C GLU A 98 -13.56 -29.72 -11.77
N VAL A 99 -14.01 -28.51 -12.13
CA VAL A 99 -15.33 -28.28 -12.74
C VAL A 99 -15.16 -27.93 -14.22
N ALA A 100 -15.11 -28.95 -15.08
CA ALA A 100 -14.88 -28.76 -16.51
C ALA A 100 -15.99 -27.94 -17.17
N GLY A 101 -15.60 -26.86 -17.87
CA GLY A 101 -16.52 -26.03 -18.65
C GLY A 101 -17.36 -25.04 -17.85
N ALA A 102 -17.08 -24.84 -16.54
CA ALA A 102 -17.74 -23.86 -15.71
C ALA A 102 -16.76 -22.96 -14.96
N THR A 103 -17.05 -21.67 -14.89
CA THR A 103 -16.27 -20.66 -14.19
C THR A 103 -16.75 -20.58 -12.74
N VAL A 104 -16.17 -21.43 -11.89
CA VAL A 104 -16.44 -21.43 -10.44
C VAL A 104 -15.33 -20.68 -9.71
N VAL A 105 -15.66 -19.50 -9.19
CA VAL A 105 -14.71 -18.61 -8.49
C VAL A 105 -14.24 -19.23 -7.19
N ARG A 106 -12.91 -19.33 -7.02
CA ARG A 106 -12.25 -19.86 -5.81
C ARG A 106 -11.35 -18.86 -5.12
N ALA A 107 -10.85 -17.86 -5.85
CA ALA A 107 -10.20 -16.70 -5.26
C ALA A 107 -10.39 -15.49 -6.15
N VAL A 108 -10.37 -14.31 -5.54
CA VAL A 108 -10.24 -13.04 -6.26
C VAL A 108 -9.13 -12.24 -5.61
N GLY A 109 -8.26 -11.66 -6.43
CA GLY A 109 -7.21 -10.76 -5.98
C GLY A 109 -7.08 -9.52 -6.85
N LEU A 110 -6.37 -8.53 -6.32
CA LEU A 110 -6.28 -7.19 -6.88
C LEU A 110 -4.95 -6.53 -6.51
N ASP A 111 -4.28 -5.97 -7.51
CA ASP A 111 -3.21 -4.98 -7.30
C ASP A 111 -3.80 -3.68 -6.74
N ALA A 112 -3.91 -3.61 -5.41
CA ALA A 112 -4.64 -2.56 -4.72
C ALA A 112 -3.79 -1.29 -4.50
N ASN A 113 -2.47 -1.45 -4.31
CA ASN A 113 -1.51 -0.36 -4.20
C ASN A 113 -1.03 0.17 -5.56
N ARG A 114 -1.36 -0.51 -6.67
CA ARG A 114 -1.17 -0.07 -8.06
C ARG A 114 0.29 0.12 -8.44
N ASN A 115 1.16 -0.73 -7.94
CA ASN A 115 2.58 -0.72 -8.29
C ASN A 115 2.91 -1.70 -9.43
N GLU A 116 1.93 -2.45 -9.93
CA GLU A 116 2.07 -3.50 -10.96
C GLU A 116 3.02 -4.64 -10.59
N ARG A 117 3.29 -4.78 -9.29
CA ARG A 117 4.08 -5.85 -8.72
C ARG A 117 3.18 -6.80 -7.93
N PHE A 118 2.25 -7.42 -8.64
CA PHE A 118 1.26 -8.30 -8.04
C PHE A 118 1.38 -9.74 -8.54
N GLY A 119 0.68 -10.63 -7.84
CA GLY A 119 0.56 -12.03 -8.22
C GLY A 119 0.59 -12.94 -7.02
N LEU A 120 0.77 -14.24 -7.27
CA LEU A 120 0.77 -15.26 -6.24
C LEU A 120 2.02 -16.13 -6.33
N ARG A 121 2.57 -16.47 -5.17
CA ARG A 121 3.67 -17.43 -5.01
C ARG A 121 3.22 -18.64 -4.22
N GLY A 122 3.67 -19.80 -4.65
CA GLY A 122 3.48 -21.06 -3.96
C GLY A 122 4.67 -22.00 -4.20
N PRO A 123 4.73 -23.12 -3.48
CA PRO A 123 5.85 -24.07 -3.56
C PRO A 123 5.94 -24.76 -4.93
N GLN A 124 4.82 -24.90 -5.64
CA GLN A 124 4.74 -25.59 -6.92
C GLN A 124 4.64 -24.64 -8.12
N ARG A 125 4.08 -23.46 -7.93
CA ARG A 125 3.72 -22.55 -9.02
C ARG A 125 3.75 -21.10 -8.56
N TRP A 126 4.23 -20.25 -9.47
CA TRP A 126 4.13 -18.80 -9.38
C TRP A 126 3.15 -18.33 -10.46
N LEU A 127 2.29 -17.39 -10.09
CA LEU A 127 1.33 -16.74 -10.96
C LEU A 127 1.64 -15.25 -10.94
N LEU A 128 2.49 -14.84 -11.88
CA LEU A 128 2.87 -13.44 -12.09
C LEU A 128 1.83 -12.73 -12.98
N PRO A 129 1.86 -11.39 -13.13
CA PRO A 129 0.86 -10.64 -13.89
C PRO A 129 0.56 -11.22 -15.29
N GLU A 130 1.59 -11.75 -15.95
CA GLU A 130 1.49 -12.33 -17.30
C GLU A 130 0.60 -13.59 -17.33
N ALA A 131 0.48 -14.31 -16.21
CA ALA A 131 -0.37 -15.49 -16.09
C ALA A 131 -1.87 -15.17 -16.11
N PHE A 132 -2.26 -13.93 -15.79
CA PHE A 132 -3.67 -13.52 -15.70
C PHE A 132 -4.19 -12.86 -16.99
N VAL A 133 -3.31 -12.58 -17.96
CA VAL A 133 -3.67 -11.87 -19.21
C VAL A 133 -4.71 -12.64 -20.03
N ALA A 134 -4.71 -13.97 -19.95
CA ALA A 134 -5.65 -14.82 -20.66
C ALA A 134 -7.06 -14.90 -19.99
N GLY A 135 -7.24 -14.31 -18.80
CA GLY A 135 -8.46 -14.39 -18.00
C GLY A 135 -8.27 -15.21 -16.71
N PRO A 136 -9.35 -15.81 -16.16
CA PRO A 136 -9.27 -16.59 -14.93
C PRO A 136 -8.30 -17.76 -15.05
N VAL A 137 -7.59 -18.06 -13.97
CA VAL A 137 -6.59 -19.14 -13.91
C VAL A 137 -7.14 -20.32 -13.12
N SER A 138 -7.21 -21.48 -13.75
CA SER A 138 -7.59 -22.72 -13.07
C SER A 138 -6.52 -23.19 -12.09
N VAL A 139 -6.95 -23.54 -10.89
CA VAL A 139 -6.11 -24.07 -9.80
C VAL A 139 -6.78 -25.26 -9.13
N THR A 140 -5.96 -26.17 -8.62
CA THR A 140 -6.39 -27.24 -7.72
C THR A 140 -6.60 -26.69 -6.30
N THR A 141 -7.37 -27.41 -5.48
CA THR A 141 -7.54 -27.05 -4.07
C THR A 141 -6.21 -27.03 -3.31
N THR A 142 -5.28 -27.92 -3.64
CA THR A 142 -3.94 -27.95 -3.02
C THR A 142 -3.10 -26.72 -3.40
N GLU A 143 -3.13 -26.30 -4.67
CA GLU A 143 -2.45 -25.07 -5.09
C GLU A 143 -3.04 -23.86 -4.35
N LEU A 144 -4.38 -23.73 -4.35
CA LEU A 144 -5.09 -22.62 -3.73
C LEU A 144 -4.69 -22.40 -2.26
N GLN A 145 -4.56 -23.48 -1.47
CA GLN A 145 -4.19 -23.43 -0.05
C GLN A 145 -2.75 -22.95 0.19
N ASN A 146 -1.87 -23.10 -0.81
CA ASN A 146 -0.45 -22.78 -0.67
C ASN A 146 -0.04 -21.48 -1.38
N LEU A 147 -0.94 -20.87 -2.16
CA LEU A 147 -0.70 -19.59 -2.82
C LEU A 147 -0.82 -18.43 -1.82
N GLN A 148 0.17 -17.54 -1.85
CA GLN A 148 0.23 -16.32 -1.06
C GLN A 148 0.49 -15.12 -1.99
N PRO A 149 -0.02 -13.92 -1.67
CA PRO A 149 0.31 -12.72 -2.45
C PRO A 149 1.82 -12.45 -2.44
N LEU A 150 2.32 -11.85 -3.53
CA LEU A 150 3.74 -11.45 -3.63
C LEU A 150 4.10 -10.36 -2.63
N GLU A 151 3.13 -9.52 -2.24
CA GLU A 151 3.31 -8.42 -1.33
C GLU A 151 2.06 -8.09 -0.52
N PRO A 152 2.23 -7.44 0.65
CA PRO A 152 1.13 -7.13 1.54
C PRO A 152 0.19 -6.04 1.02
N GLY A 153 0.59 -5.27 -0.01
CA GLY A 153 -0.24 -4.21 -0.59
C GLY A 153 -1.33 -4.70 -1.54
N ASP A 154 -1.29 -5.97 -1.93
CA ASP A 154 -2.28 -6.60 -2.80
C ASP A 154 -3.38 -7.27 -2.00
N TRP A 155 -4.60 -7.21 -2.52
CA TRP A 155 -5.70 -7.97 -1.94
C TRP A 155 -5.75 -9.35 -2.55
N TYR A 156 -5.94 -10.37 -1.71
CA TYR A 156 -6.16 -11.74 -2.14
C TYR A 156 -7.02 -12.46 -1.11
N ALA A 157 -8.16 -12.98 -1.55
CA ALA A 157 -9.07 -13.74 -0.70
C ALA A 157 -9.36 -15.12 -1.32
N PRO A 158 -8.63 -16.16 -0.89
CA PRO A 158 -8.91 -17.54 -1.31
C PRO A 158 -10.11 -18.12 -0.55
N ALA A 159 -10.82 -19.05 -1.18
CA ALA A 159 -11.78 -19.92 -0.49
C ALA A 159 -11.04 -20.92 0.40
N ASP A 160 -11.60 -21.19 1.58
CA ASP A 160 -11.08 -22.13 2.57
C ASP A 160 -12.19 -23.06 3.09
N ALA A 161 -11.96 -23.75 4.22
CA ALA A 161 -12.94 -24.68 4.80
C ALA A 161 -14.17 -23.98 5.42
N LEU A 162 -14.08 -22.68 5.74
CA LEU A 162 -15.09 -21.87 6.42
C LEU A 162 -15.69 -20.79 5.52
N HIS A 163 -14.96 -20.35 4.51
CA HIS A 163 -15.30 -19.22 3.64
C HIS A 163 -15.23 -19.60 2.16
N THR A 164 -16.14 -19.05 1.36
CA THR A 164 -16.13 -19.21 -0.10
C THR A 164 -16.64 -17.97 -0.80
N TRP A 165 -16.39 -17.89 -2.11
CA TRP A 165 -17.01 -16.88 -2.96
C TRP A 165 -18.43 -17.31 -3.34
N HIS A 166 -19.38 -16.40 -3.13
CA HIS A 166 -20.78 -16.53 -3.51
C HIS A 166 -21.10 -15.56 -4.64
N VAL A 167 -21.91 -16.03 -5.58
CA VAL A 167 -22.39 -15.22 -6.70
C VAL A 167 -23.82 -14.80 -6.40
N TRP A 168 -24.10 -13.51 -6.55
CA TRP A 168 -25.39 -12.88 -6.33
C TRP A 168 -25.81 -12.09 -7.57
N ARG A 169 -27.11 -11.93 -7.75
CA ARG A 169 -27.68 -11.00 -8.74
C ARG A 169 -28.91 -10.28 -8.21
N GLU A 170 -29.42 -9.31 -8.97
CA GLU A 170 -30.67 -8.64 -8.63
C GLU A 170 -31.87 -9.60 -8.54
N ALA A 171 -32.79 -9.32 -7.61
CA ALA A 171 -34.01 -10.07 -7.42
C ALA A 171 -34.84 -10.12 -8.72
N GLY A 172 -35.30 -11.33 -9.07
CA GLY A 172 -36.06 -11.59 -10.30
C GLY A 172 -35.20 -11.79 -11.56
N GLY A 173 -33.92 -11.39 -11.57
CA GLY A 173 -32.99 -11.64 -12.67
C GLY A 173 -33.46 -11.10 -14.03
N GLN A 174 -34.18 -9.97 -14.03
CA GLN A 174 -34.75 -9.35 -15.23
C GLN A 174 -33.94 -8.16 -15.76
N GLY A 175 -32.86 -7.74 -15.08
CA GLY A 175 -32.17 -6.49 -15.36
C GLY A 175 -33.03 -5.25 -15.04
N GLY A 176 -32.68 -4.11 -15.65
CA GLY A 176 -33.39 -2.84 -15.54
C GLY A 176 -32.98 -1.95 -14.36
N PHE A 177 -31.97 -2.35 -13.58
CA PHE A 177 -31.52 -1.62 -12.40
C PHE A 177 -30.48 -0.56 -12.78
N GLY A 178 -30.89 0.72 -12.76
CA GLY A 178 -29.97 1.85 -12.94
C GLY A 178 -29.01 2.05 -11.76
N HIS A 179 -29.41 1.57 -10.57
CA HIS A 179 -28.65 1.62 -9.33
C HIS A 179 -28.42 0.22 -8.77
N MET A 180 -27.33 0.05 -8.03
CA MET A 180 -27.01 -1.18 -7.33
C MET A 180 -28.20 -1.62 -6.45
N PRO A 181 -28.58 -2.91 -6.45
CA PRO A 181 -29.61 -3.42 -5.57
C PRO A 181 -29.29 -3.14 -4.09
N VAL A 182 -30.31 -2.78 -3.31
CA VAL A 182 -30.18 -2.60 -1.86
C VAL A 182 -30.30 -3.94 -1.13
N SER A 183 -30.03 -3.95 0.17
CA SER A 183 -30.26 -5.16 0.98
C SER A 183 -31.71 -5.63 0.87
N GLY A 184 -31.90 -6.91 0.59
CA GLY A 184 -33.16 -7.60 0.34
C GLY A 184 -33.46 -7.80 -1.14
N ASP A 185 -32.78 -7.07 -2.03
CA ASP A 185 -32.97 -7.13 -3.49
C ASP A 185 -31.89 -7.97 -4.19
N TRP A 186 -31.07 -8.70 -3.43
CA TRP A 186 -30.14 -9.68 -3.99
C TRP A 186 -30.64 -11.11 -3.79
N ILE A 187 -30.42 -11.94 -4.81
CA ILE A 187 -30.68 -13.38 -4.74
C ILE A 187 -29.40 -14.15 -5.08
N PRO A 188 -29.12 -15.28 -4.38
CA PRO A 188 -27.98 -16.11 -4.69
C PRO A 188 -28.21 -16.82 -6.04
N VAL A 189 -27.15 -17.02 -6.81
CA VAL A 189 -27.16 -17.85 -8.02
C VAL A 189 -26.23 -19.05 -7.87
N GLY A 190 -26.34 -20.01 -8.80
CA GLY A 190 -25.45 -21.16 -8.85
C GLY A 190 -23.98 -20.71 -8.94
N PRO A 191 -23.03 -21.54 -8.46
CA PRO A 191 -21.62 -21.17 -8.40
C PRO A 191 -20.94 -21.05 -9.77
N ALA A 192 -21.56 -21.60 -10.82
CA ALA A 192 -21.09 -21.47 -12.20
C ALA A 192 -21.61 -20.16 -12.81
N LEU A 193 -20.70 -19.25 -13.18
CA LEU A 193 -21.06 -17.94 -13.73
C LEU A 193 -21.81 -18.02 -15.07
N GLU A 194 -21.66 -19.10 -15.82
CA GLU A 194 -22.37 -19.38 -17.07
C GLU A 194 -23.88 -19.53 -16.87
N GLU A 195 -24.33 -19.93 -15.68
CA GLU A 195 -25.76 -20.10 -15.35
C GLU A 195 -26.48 -18.76 -15.13
N CYS A 196 -25.72 -17.67 -15.01
CA CYS A 196 -26.25 -16.32 -14.81
C CYS A 196 -26.28 -15.53 -16.12
N GLU A 197 -27.36 -15.69 -16.90
CA GLU A 197 -27.65 -14.86 -18.08
C GLU A 197 -27.83 -13.39 -17.69
N LEU A 198 -27.25 -12.47 -18.47
CA LEU A 198 -27.32 -11.04 -18.27
C LEU A 198 -28.44 -10.39 -19.08
N ARG A 199 -29.06 -9.37 -18.50
CA ARG A 199 -29.99 -8.46 -19.16
C ARG A 199 -29.50 -7.03 -18.97
N ASP A 200 -29.94 -6.12 -19.83
CA ASP A 200 -29.58 -4.69 -19.68
C ASP A 200 -30.03 -4.20 -18.30
N GLY A 201 -29.11 -3.59 -17.54
CA GLY A 201 -29.29 -3.19 -16.15
C GLY A 201 -29.08 -4.30 -15.10
N THR A 202 -28.49 -5.45 -15.44
CA THR A 202 -28.16 -6.51 -14.47
C THR A 202 -26.98 -6.12 -13.58
N TRP A 203 -27.05 -6.49 -12.29
CA TRP A 203 -25.95 -6.35 -11.34
C TRP A 203 -25.57 -7.74 -10.83
N VAL A 204 -24.29 -8.09 -10.95
CA VAL A 204 -23.73 -9.34 -10.42
C VAL A 204 -22.77 -8.99 -9.29
N ALA A 205 -22.87 -9.66 -8.14
CA ALA A 205 -21.90 -9.49 -7.06
C ALA A 205 -21.16 -10.80 -6.75
N LEU A 206 -19.84 -10.70 -6.61
CA LEU A 206 -18.98 -11.72 -6.02
C LEU A 206 -18.70 -11.31 -4.58
N VAL A 207 -19.12 -12.14 -3.62
CA VAL A 207 -19.01 -11.83 -2.20
C VAL A 207 -18.30 -12.96 -1.50
N TRP A 208 -17.22 -12.64 -0.79
CA TRP A 208 -16.52 -13.58 0.06
C TRP A 208 -17.12 -13.53 1.47
N ASP A 209 -17.68 -14.64 1.93
CA ASP A 209 -18.29 -14.73 3.27
C ASP A 209 -18.12 -16.15 3.84
N ALA A 210 -18.40 -16.27 5.14
CA ALA A 210 -18.62 -17.57 5.76
C ALA A 210 -19.77 -18.29 5.05
N THR A 211 -19.72 -19.62 5.04
CA THR A 211 -20.69 -20.51 4.34
C THR A 211 -22.20 -20.32 4.63
N GLN A 212 -22.60 -19.33 5.45
CA GLN A 212 -24.00 -18.96 5.69
C GLN A 212 -24.38 -17.72 4.86
N SER A 213 -25.02 -17.99 3.71
CA SER A 213 -25.66 -17.05 2.77
C SER A 213 -26.44 -15.91 3.46
N THR A 214 -25.76 -14.80 3.78
CA THR A 214 -26.43 -13.55 4.11
C THR A 214 -26.45 -12.64 2.89
N ASP A 215 -27.60 -12.01 2.67
CA ASP A 215 -27.81 -11.01 1.62
C ASP A 215 -26.75 -9.90 1.71
N PRO A 216 -26.08 -9.55 0.59
CA PRO A 216 -25.01 -8.57 0.61
C PRO A 216 -25.51 -7.19 1.03
N SER A 217 -24.95 -6.70 2.14
CA SER A 217 -25.17 -5.34 2.65
C SER A 217 -23.83 -4.65 2.85
N PHE A 218 -23.34 -3.98 1.81
CA PHE A 218 -22.11 -3.21 1.87
C PHE A 218 -22.19 -1.94 1.00
N PRO A 219 -21.50 -0.86 1.38
CA PRO A 219 -21.28 0.25 0.48
C PRO A 219 -20.30 -0.18 -0.62
N ALA A 220 -20.68 0.01 -1.89
CA ALA A 220 -19.80 -0.19 -3.03
C ALA A 220 -19.41 1.15 -3.66
N ALA A 221 -18.19 1.23 -4.18
CA ALA A 221 -17.70 2.35 -4.97
C ALA A 221 -17.40 1.89 -6.40
N ALA A 222 -17.40 2.81 -7.37
CA ALA A 222 -16.87 2.53 -8.69
C ALA A 222 -15.38 2.14 -8.57
N ALA A 223 -14.97 1.07 -9.26
CA ALA A 223 -13.58 0.71 -9.36
C ALA A 223 -12.81 1.89 -10.00
N PRO A 224 -11.73 2.36 -9.37
CA PRO A 224 -10.95 3.49 -9.87
C PRO A 224 -10.28 3.10 -11.19
N GLY A 225 -10.13 4.05 -12.12
CA GLY A 225 -9.39 3.83 -13.36
C GLY A 225 -7.97 3.29 -13.12
N PRO A 226 -7.41 2.52 -14.08
CA PRO A 226 -6.03 2.05 -13.98
C PRO A 226 -5.08 3.25 -14.02
N VAL A 227 -4.19 3.33 -13.04
CA VAL A 227 -3.07 4.27 -13.01
C VAL A 227 -1.82 3.46 -13.19
N ARG A 228 -1.04 3.76 -14.24
CA ARG A 228 0.23 3.08 -14.48
C ARG A 228 1.33 3.74 -13.65
N PRO A 229 2.25 2.95 -13.07
CA PRO A 229 3.37 3.50 -12.33
C PRO A 229 4.44 4.12 -13.24
N TYR A 230 4.40 3.83 -14.54
CA TYR A 230 5.35 4.30 -15.54
C TYR A 230 4.67 5.12 -16.63
N THR A 231 5.49 5.81 -17.42
CA THR A 231 5.03 6.59 -18.58
C THR A 231 4.40 5.69 -19.64
N THR A 232 3.22 6.07 -20.10
CA THR A 232 2.48 5.36 -21.19
C THR A 232 2.29 6.21 -22.43
N ARG A 233 2.69 7.48 -22.38
CA ARG A 233 2.48 8.43 -23.45
C ARG A 233 3.67 9.39 -23.57
N LEU A 234 4.01 9.69 -24.82
CA LEU A 234 4.91 10.78 -25.16
C LEU A 234 4.10 11.98 -25.61
N LEU A 235 4.50 13.16 -25.15
CA LEU A 235 4.02 14.42 -25.70
C LEU A 235 4.80 14.78 -26.97
N GLN A 236 6.12 14.63 -26.92
CA GLN A 236 7.03 15.04 -27.98
C GLN A 236 8.29 14.17 -27.98
N ALA A 237 8.86 13.95 -29.15
CA ALA A 237 10.18 13.35 -29.34
C ALA A 237 10.91 14.11 -30.45
N HIS A 238 12.15 14.53 -30.17
CA HIS A 238 13.00 15.30 -31.07
C HIS A 238 14.36 14.60 -31.24
N GLY A 239 14.55 13.94 -32.38
CA GLY A 239 15.77 13.24 -32.76
C GLY A 239 16.69 14.05 -33.71
N PRO A 240 17.62 13.39 -34.43
CA PRO A 240 17.73 11.94 -34.58
C PRO A 240 18.28 11.24 -33.33
N PHE A 241 17.61 10.17 -32.90
CA PHE A 241 18.07 9.32 -31.80
C PHE A 241 19.23 8.41 -32.26
N GLY A 242 19.58 7.41 -31.43
CA GLY A 242 20.64 6.44 -31.73
C GLY A 242 20.44 5.66 -33.03
N ALA A 243 21.35 4.73 -33.30
CA ALA A 243 21.17 3.77 -34.39
C ALA A 243 20.26 2.63 -33.94
N SER A 244 19.50 2.05 -34.88
CA SER A 244 18.65 0.89 -34.59
C SER A 244 19.44 -0.24 -33.90
N PRO A 245 18.89 -0.85 -32.82
CA PRO A 245 17.52 -0.74 -32.31
C PRO A 245 17.24 0.41 -31.31
N TYR A 246 18.18 1.34 -31.12
CA TYR A 246 18.12 2.38 -30.07
C TYR A 246 17.54 3.72 -30.57
N ASP A 247 16.70 3.65 -31.60
CA ASP A 247 16.20 4.79 -32.38
C ASP A 247 14.69 5.05 -32.22
N ASP A 248 13.98 4.14 -31.57
CA ASP A 248 12.53 4.22 -31.39
C ASP A 248 12.15 4.90 -30.06
N PRO A 249 11.56 6.11 -30.07
CA PRO A 249 11.23 6.80 -28.84
C PRO A 249 10.18 6.08 -27.99
N THR A 250 9.42 5.13 -28.55
CA THR A 250 8.45 4.35 -27.77
C THR A 250 9.11 3.36 -26.81
N ALA A 251 10.41 3.10 -26.95
CA ALA A 251 11.17 2.24 -26.06
C ALA A 251 11.18 2.72 -24.58
N VAL A 252 10.96 4.02 -24.33
CA VAL A 252 10.91 4.57 -22.96
C VAL A 252 9.55 4.39 -22.26
N LEU A 253 8.56 3.79 -22.95
CA LEU A 253 7.21 3.58 -22.44
C LEU A 253 7.09 2.19 -21.83
N GLY A 254 6.40 2.08 -20.70
CA GLY A 254 6.22 0.80 -20.02
C GLY A 254 7.11 0.63 -18.78
N PRO A 255 7.06 -0.55 -18.14
CA PRO A 255 7.90 -0.85 -17.00
C PRO A 255 9.38 -0.98 -17.43
N PRO A 256 10.34 -0.78 -16.51
CA PRO A 256 11.74 -1.04 -16.81
C PRO A 256 11.97 -2.49 -17.22
N THR A 257 12.98 -2.68 -18.06
CA THR A 257 13.32 -3.95 -18.67
C THR A 257 13.59 -5.03 -17.62
N ARG A 258 12.91 -6.17 -17.77
CA ARG A 258 13.21 -7.39 -16.99
C ARG A 258 14.12 -8.36 -17.71
N TRP A 259 13.86 -8.54 -19.01
CA TRP A 259 14.54 -9.48 -19.88
C TRP A 259 14.96 -8.81 -21.17
N PHE A 260 16.10 -9.20 -21.69
CA PHE A 260 16.63 -8.69 -22.94
C PHE A 260 17.32 -9.79 -23.76
N HIS A 261 17.43 -9.56 -25.06
CA HIS A 261 18.03 -10.50 -26.01
C HIS A 261 19.47 -10.10 -26.38
N ASP A 262 20.42 -10.92 -25.95
CA ASP A 262 21.84 -10.85 -26.30
C ASP A 262 22.12 -11.58 -27.63
N LEU A 263 22.24 -10.81 -28.71
CA LEU A 263 22.58 -11.32 -30.05
C LEU A 263 23.97 -11.99 -30.12
N TRP A 264 24.87 -11.69 -29.19
CA TRP A 264 26.24 -12.21 -29.19
C TRP A 264 26.42 -13.43 -28.27
N ALA A 265 25.40 -13.80 -27.50
CA ALA A 265 25.41 -14.99 -26.65
C ALA A 265 25.81 -16.27 -27.40
N VAL A 266 25.41 -16.39 -28.68
CA VAL A 266 25.76 -17.51 -29.57
C VAL A 266 27.27 -17.70 -29.74
N PHE A 267 28.06 -16.62 -29.75
CA PHE A 267 29.52 -16.69 -29.89
C PHE A 267 30.24 -17.03 -28.59
N SER A 268 29.56 -16.89 -27.45
CA SER A 268 30.08 -17.18 -26.12
C SER A 268 29.52 -18.48 -25.52
N GLY A 269 28.61 -19.16 -26.21
CA GLY A 269 27.95 -20.38 -25.75
C GLY A 269 26.96 -20.15 -24.59
N ARG A 270 26.44 -18.93 -24.46
CA ARG A 270 25.51 -18.50 -23.39
C ARG A 270 24.05 -18.51 -23.86
N GLU A 271 23.12 -18.46 -22.92
CA GLU A 271 21.71 -18.21 -23.22
C GLU A 271 21.51 -16.80 -23.80
N SER A 272 20.76 -16.70 -24.89
CA SER A 272 20.50 -15.42 -25.56
C SER A 272 19.50 -14.55 -24.81
N MET A 273 18.62 -15.13 -23.98
CA MET A 273 17.69 -14.35 -23.16
C MET A 273 18.29 -14.15 -21.77
N ARG A 274 18.45 -12.90 -21.36
CA ARG A 274 19.19 -12.51 -20.16
C ARG A 274 18.39 -11.54 -19.32
N ARG A 275 18.64 -11.53 -18.01
CA ARG A 275 17.97 -10.63 -17.06
C ARG A 275 18.76 -9.34 -16.87
N ALA A 276 18.06 -8.21 -16.78
CA ALA A 276 18.68 -6.98 -16.31
C ALA A 276 19.05 -7.12 -14.82
N SER A 277 20.27 -6.72 -14.45
CA SER A 277 20.76 -6.77 -13.08
C SER A 277 21.72 -5.63 -12.78
N VAL A 278 22.04 -5.44 -11.51
CA VAL A 278 22.95 -4.38 -11.07
C VAL A 278 24.34 -4.40 -11.74
N VAL A 279 24.74 -5.53 -12.30
CA VAL A 279 26.03 -5.77 -12.96
C VAL A 279 25.89 -6.07 -14.46
N GLU A 280 24.67 -6.01 -14.99
CA GLU A 280 24.38 -6.29 -16.39
C GLU A 280 23.14 -5.51 -16.82
N ALA A 281 23.37 -4.42 -17.53
CA ALA A 281 22.31 -3.56 -18.02
C ALA A 281 21.52 -4.23 -19.15
N PRO A 282 20.23 -3.85 -19.33
CA PRO A 282 19.46 -4.29 -20.48
C PRO A 282 20.09 -3.78 -21.77
N PHE A 283 20.05 -4.53 -22.87
CA PHE A 283 20.40 -3.98 -24.19
C PHE A 283 19.60 -4.65 -25.31
N HIS A 284 19.57 -4.03 -26.48
CA HIS A 284 18.90 -4.53 -27.68
C HIS A 284 17.36 -4.61 -27.60
N ARG A 285 16.76 -5.81 -27.49
CA ARG A 285 15.30 -6.06 -27.67
C ARG A 285 14.75 -7.02 -26.61
N ASP A 286 13.43 -6.99 -26.37
CA ASP A 286 12.73 -7.88 -25.42
C ASP A 286 12.70 -9.36 -25.84
N ALA A 287 12.96 -9.63 -27.13
CA ALA A 287 13.03 -10.94 -27.76
C ALA A 287 13.84 -10.84 -29.08
N PRO A 288 14.22 -11.97 -29.72
CA PRO A 288 15.00 -11.94 -30.97
C PRO A 288 14.41 -11.05 -32.07
N GLU A 289 13.09 -11.09 -32.24
CA GLU A 289 12.31 -10.28 -33.19
C GLU A 289 11.39 -9.29 -32.44
N GLY A 290 11.85 -8.90 -31.24
CA GLY A 290 11.06 -8.19 -30.25
C GLY A 290 11.04 -6.66 -30.37
N SER A 291 10.40 -6.02 -29.40
CA SER A 291 10.35 -4.57 -29.27
C SER A 291 11.70 -4.01 -28.79
N PRO A 292 12.07 -2.78 -29.21
CA PRO A 292 13.23 -2.09 -28.66
C PRO A 292 13.02 -1.79 -27.16
N LEU A 293 14.12 -1.82 -26.40
CA LEU A 293 14.09 -1.65 -24.94
C LEU A 293 14.71 -0.34 -24.45
N LEU A 294 15.52 0.31 -25.29
CA LEU A 294 16.31 1.47 -24.92
C LEU A 294 16.26 2.53 -26.02
N LEU A 295 16.33 3.79 -25.62
CA LEU A 295 16.51 4.93 -26.51
C LEU A 295 17.80 5.66 -26.19
N THR A 296 18.68 5.83 -27.18
CA THR A 296 19.91 6.63 -27.04
C THR A 296 19.64 8.11 -27.35
N PHE A 297 20.24 9.01 -26.55
CA PHE A 297 20.08 10.46 -26.69
C PHE A 297 21.39 11.16 -27.09
N PRO A 298 21.65 11.34 -28.40
CA PRO A 298 22.74 12.19 -28.87
C PRO A 298 22.55 13.67 -28.49
N ASP A 299 23.58 14.47 -28.73
CA ASP A 299 23.54 15.93 -28.52
C ASP A 299 22.37 16.60 -29.27
N GLY A 300 21.65 17.48 -28.58
CA GLY A 300 20.49 18.22 -29.09
C GLY A 300 19.19 17.42 -29.14
N CYS A 301 19.20 16.12 -28.81
CA CYS A 301 18.01 15.28 -28.83
C CYS A 301 17.27 15.35 -27.50
N HIS A 302 15.95 15.27 -27.53
CA HIS A 302 15.14 15.19 -26.31
C HIS A 302 13.82 14.47 -26.54
N LEU A 303 13.21 14.00 -25.45
CA LEU A 303 11.82 13.57 -25.44
C LEU A 303 11.10 14.14 -24.23
N ILE A 304 9.78 14.27 -24.33
CA ILE A 304 8.91 14.68 -23.23
C ILE A 304 7.89 13.56 -22.98
N ALA A 305 8.03 12.89 -21.84
CA ALA A 305 7.13 11.85 -21.39
C ALA A 305 6.05 12.43 -20.46
N GLU A 306 4.86 11.82 -20.49
CA GLU A 306 3.70 12.28 -19.73
C GLU A 306 3.27 11.27 -18.66
N PHE A 307 2.88 11.81 -17.49
CA PHE A 307 2.22 11.08 -16.42
C PHE A 307 0.78 11.51 -16.25
N ASP A 308 -0.12 10.53 -16.16
CA ASP A 308 -1.51 10.74 -15.75
C ASP A 308 -1.91 9.70 -14.67
N PRO A 309 -2.27 10.13 -13.45
CA PRO A 309 -2.22 11.50 -12.94
C PRO A 309 -0.78 12.04 -12.83
N PRO A 310 -0.59 13.36 -12.67
CA PRO A 310 0.72 13.98 -12.46
C PRO A 310 1.52 13.33 -11.32
N LEU A 311 2.85 13.42 -11.41
CA LEU A 311 3.75 13.13 -10.31
C LEU A 311 3.57 14.21 -9.23
N THR A 312 3.58 13.83 -7.96
CA THR A 312 3.39 14.74 -6.83
C THR A 312 4.64 14.79 -5.99
N ASN A 313 5.01 15.99 -5.52
CA ASN A 313 6.00 16.13 -4.47
C ASN A 313 5.36 15.70 -3.14
N ASP A 314 5.64 14.47 -2.70
CA ASP A 314 5.00 13.89 -1.51
C ASP A 314 6.07 13.57 -0.44
N PRO A 315 5.99 14.17 0.77
CA PRO A 315 6.89 13.83 1.87
C PRO A 315 6.78 12.35 2.32
N ALA A 316 5.73 11.63 1.91
CA ALA A 316 5.58 10.20 2.14
C ALA A 316 6.46 9.35 1.22
N HIS A 317 7.00 9.92 0.13
CA HIS A 317 7.91 9.20 -0.74
C HIS A 317 9.27 8.95 -0.07
N PRO A 318 9.80 7.71 -0.13
CA PRO A 318 11.07 7.39 0.52
C PRO A 318 12.22 8.27 0.05
N PHE A 319 13.00 8.74 1.02
CA PHE A 319 14.14 9.63 0.80
C PHE A 319 13.78 10.99 0.14
N GLY A 320 12.50 11.34 0.04
CA GLY A 320 12.03 12.54 -0.67
C GLY A 320 12.22 12.48 -2.19
N LEU A 321 12.22 11.28 -2.77
CA LEU A 321 12.32 11.08 -4.23
C LEU A 321 10.93 10.82 -4.81
N ASP A 322 10.54 11.51 -5.87
CA ASP A 322 9.18 11.47 -6.40
C ASP A 322 9.04 10.66 -7.70
N PHE A 323 10.14 10.50 -8.44
CA PHE A 323 10.19 9.66 -9.64
C PHE A 323 11.58 9.08 -9.86
N LEU A 324 11.65 8.04 -10.70
CA LEU A 324 12.86 7.29 -11.04
C LEU A 324 13.05 7.29 -12.57
N VAL A 325 14.31 7.36 -13.01
CA VAL A 325 14.69 7.13 -14.42
C VAL A 325 15.63 5.93 -14.50
N PHE A 326 15.25 4.95 -15.29
CA PHE A 326 16.02 3.73 -15.56
C PHE A 326 16.80 3.92 -16.86
N GLY A 327 18.09 3.59 -16.85
CA GLY A 327 18.98 3.69 -18.00
C GLY A 327 19.73 2.38 -18.28
N ASN A 328 20.80 2.49 -19.06
CA ASN A 328 21.72 1.40 -19.40
C ASN A 328 22.97 1.31 -18.48
N ALA A 329 23.02 2.09 -17.39
CA ALA A 329 24.12 2.01 -16.44
C ALA A 329 24.24 0.63 -15.76
N PHE A 330 25.46 0.21 -15.43
CA PHE A 330 25.75 -1.02 -14.65
C PHE A 330 27.05 -0.93 -13.84
N TYR A 331 27.13 -1.64 -12.73
CA TYR A 331 28.39 -1.76 -11.97
C TYR A 331 29.33 -2.76 -12.64
N VAL A 332 30.58 -2.34 -12.85
CA VAL A 332 31.61 -3.20 -13.43
C VAL A 332 32.03 -4.25 -12.40
N ALA A 333 31.98 -5.51 -12.82
CA ALA A 333 32.41 -6.64 -12.00
C ALA A 333 33.83 -7.11 -12.34
N ASP A 334 34.46 -7.82 -11.40
CA ASP A 334 35.82 -8.35 -11.52
C ASP A 334 35.93 -9.57 -12.45
N ARG A 335 34.79 -10.08 -12.92
CA ARG A 335 34.66 -11.28 -13.76
C ARG A 335 33.49 -11.14 -14.73
N ALA A 336 33.44 -12.02 -15.71
CA ALA A 336 32.36 -12.04 -16.69
C ALA A 336 31.00 -12.36 -16.03
N VAL A 337 29.99 -11.56 -16.34
CA VAL A 337 28.63 -11.68 -15.82
C VAL A 337 27.79 -12.54 -16.78
N SER A 338 27.07 -13.52 -16.22
CA SER A 338 25.95 -14.18 -16.88
C SER A 338 25.04 -14.99 -15.97
N ASP A 339 23.86 -15.32 -16.47
CA ASP A 339 22.85 -16.10 -15.75
C ASP A 339 23.33 -17.53 -15.46
N GLU A 340 24.31 -18.03 -16.22
CA GLU A 340 24.97 -19.31 -15.94
C GLU A 340 26.05 -19.21 -14.85
N ASN A 341 26.51 -18.01 -14.53
CA ASN A 341 27.52 -17.77 -13.52
C ASN A 341 26.87 -17.45 -12.16
N SER A 342 27.40 -18.04 -11.09
CA SER A 342 26.95 -17.67 -9.75
C SER A 342 27.40 -16.26 -9.39
N LEU A 343 26.45 -15.38 -9.13
CA LEU A 343 26.71 -14.02 -8.66
C LEU A 343 27.24 -13.98 -7.21
N ALA A 344 27.22 -15.11 -6.49
CA ALA A 344 27.63 -15.21 -5.10
C ALA A 344 29.13 -14.93 -4.87
N ALA A 345 29.97 -15.12 -5.88
CA ALA A 345 31.40 -14.84 -5.82
C ALA A 345 31.83 -13.59 -6.60
N LEU A 346 30.89 -12.96 -7.32
CA LEU A 346 31.15 -11.81 -8.18
C LEU A 346 31.34 -10.55 -7.33
N ARG A 347 32.43 -9.80 -7.58
CA ARG A 347 32.73 -8.57 -6.84
C ARG A 347 32.70 -7.36 -7.76
N LEU A 348 32.22 -6.24 -7.23
CA LEU A 348 32.28 -4.96 -7.92
C LEU A 348 33.71 -4.42 -7.88
N THR A 349 34.16 -3.81 -8.97
CA THR A 349 35.49 -3.16 -9.06
C THR A 349 35.49 -1.75 -8.46
N GLY A 350 34.30 -1.20 -8.18
CA GLY A 350 34.11 0.19 -7.76
C GLY A 350 33.82 1.15 -8.91
N THR A 351 33.80 0.66 -10.15
CA THR A 351 33.44 1.46 -11.33
C THR A 351 31.96 1.28 -11.68
N LEU A 352 31.27 2.39 -11.91
CA LEU A 352 29.96 2.44 -12.55
C LEU A 352 30.17 2.84 -14.01
N PHE A 353 29.68 2.03 -14.95
CA PHE A 353 29.53 2.45 -16.33
C PHE A 353 28.21 3.22 -16.44
N ALA A 354 28.26 4.46 -16.92
CA ALA A 354 27.13 5.38 -16.97
C ALA A 354 27.41 6.46 -18.02
N GLU A 355 26.39 6.88 -18.75
CA GLU A 355 26.45 7.92 -19.77
C GLU A 355 25.38 8.97 -19.46
N PRO A 356 25.68 9.93 -18.56
CA PRO A 356 24.64 10.73 -17.95
C PRO A 356 23.79 11.53 -18.94
N LEU A 357 22.51 11.71 -18.66
CA LEU A 357 21.58 12.55 -19.44
C LEU A 357 20.92 13.61 -18.55
N LEU A 358 20.57 14.74 -19.15
CA LEU A 358 19.92 15.84 -18.43
C LEU A 358 18.42 15.56 -18.29
N VAL A 359 17.87 15.91 -17.12
CA VAL A 359 16.45 15.75 -16.81
C VAL A 359 15.84 17.11 -16.47
N SER A 360 14.64 17.36 -16.99
CA SER A 360 13.82 18.51 -16.62
C SER A 360 12.38 18.09 -16.33
N VAL A 361 11.68 18.85 -15.51
CA VAL A 361 10.27 18.60 -15.15
C VAL A 361 9.41 19.83 -15.34
N SER A 362 8.14 19.62 -15.66
CA SER A 362 7.16 20.70 -15.85
C SER A 362 5.75 20.30 -15.41
N PRO A 363 4.98 21.22 -14.79
CA PRO A 363 3.53 21.04 -14.62
C PRO A 363 2.76 21.00 -15.95
N GLY A 364 3.39 21.46 -17.04
CA GLY A 364 2.74 21.64 -18.34
C GLY A 364 2.30 23.08 -18.59
N TYR A 365 1.45 23.26 -19.59
CA TYR A 365 0.80 24.53 -19.84
C TYR A 365 -0.02 25.00 -18.64
N THR A 366 0.31 26.18 -18.11
CA THR A 366 -0.40 26.81 -16.97
C THR A 366 -1.20 28.05 -17.40
N GLY A 367 -0.98 28.53 -18.62
CA GLY A 367 -1.55 29.79 -19.13
C GLY A 367 -0.79 31.02 -18.65
N ALA A 368 0.43 30.86 -18.15
CA ALA A 368 1.27 31.99 -17.75
C ALA A 368 1.65 32.85 -18.97
N PRO A 369 2.00 34.15 -18.78
CA PRO A 369 2.36 35.02 -19.90
C PRO A 369 3.49 34.44 -20.77
N ASN A 370 3.27 34.42 -22.08
CA ASN A 370 4.17 33.87 -23.11
C ASN A 370 4.18 32.34 -23.24
N GLU A 371 3.44 31.61 -22.40
CA GLU A 371 3.20 30.19 -22.65
C GLU A 371 2.23 29.99 -23.82
N ARG A 372 2.44 28.92 -24.58
CA ARG A 372 1.54 28.43 -25.61
C ARG A 372 1.25 26.96 -25.35
N GLU A 373 -0.03 26.59 -25.41
CA GLU A 373 -0.47 25.21 -25.12
C GLU A 373 0.11 24.19 -26.11
N ASP A 374 0.36 24.60 -27.36
CA ASP A 374 0.89 23.76 -28.44
C ASP A 374 2.43 23.78 -28.56
N ASP A 375 3.13 24.52 -27.71
CA ASP A 375 4.58 24.68 -27.75
C ASP A 375 5.21 24.43 -26.36
N PRO A 376 5.60 23.18 -26.05
CA PRO A 376 6.14 22.80 -24.74
C PRO A 376 7.42 23.52 -24.35
N ASP A 377 8.16 24.10 -25.29
CA ASP A 377 9.38 24.87 -25.01
C ASP A 377 9.08 26.24 -24.38
N THR A 378 7.83 26.69 -24.44
CA THR A 378 7.38 27.94 -23.80
C THR A 378 6.96 27.75 -22.35
N TRP A 379 6.75 26.51 -21.89
CA TRP A 379 6.26 26.21 -20.54
C TRP A 379 7.33 26.44 -19.48
N SER A 380 6.91 26.53 -18.21
CA SER A 380 7.85 26.55 -17.09
C SER A 380 8.52 25.19 -16.91
N TRP A 381 9.85 25.15 -17.00
CA TRP A 381 10.68 23.97 -16.75
C TRP A 381 11.62 24.20 -15.57
N TYR A 382 11.80 23.16 -14.75
CA TYR A 382 12.91 23.07 -13.82
C TYR A 382 13.88 22.00 -14.31
N THR A 383 15.16 22.36 -14.42
CA THR A 383 16.21 21.49 -14.94
C THR A 383 17.21 21.13 -13.86
N TYR A 384 17.54 19.84 -13.75
CA TYR A 384 18.53 19.33 -12.79
C TYR A 384 19.96 19.54 -13.31
N GLU A 385 20.39 20.79 -13.44
CA GLU A 385 21.69 21.18 -14.04
C GLU A 385 22.91 20.60 -13.32
N SER A 386 22.81 20.33 -12.02
CA SER A 386 23.87 19.72 -11.20
C SER A 386 23.58 18.27 -10.82
N GLY A 387 22.61 17.66 -11.50
CA GLY A 387 22.10 16.35 -11.19
C GLY A 387 20.94 16.37 -10.18
N PRO A 388 20.37 15.19 -9.86
CA PRO A 388 20.73 13.88 -10.41
C PRO A 388 20.52 13.80 -11.93
N PHE A 389 21.18 12.83 -12.57
CA PHE A 389 21.17 12.65 -14.03
C PHE A 389 20.55 11.31 -14.39
N ALA A 390 19.86 11.21 -15.52
CA ALA A 390 19.42 9.92 -16.04
C ALA A 390 20.65 9.11 -16.50
N ASP A 391 20.48 7.79 -16.61
CA ASP A 391 21.55 6.84 -16.92
C ASP A 391 22.77 6.92 -15.99
N THR A 392 22.53 6.99 -14.67
CA THR A 392 23.61 7.02 -13.67
C THR A 392 23.42 5.99 -12.54
N ALA A 393 23.26 6.45 -11.30
CA ALA A 393 23.26 5.60 -10.14
C ALA A 393 22.05 4.64 -10.14
N PHE A 394 22.27 3.50 -9.50
CA PHE A 394 21.28 2.44 -9.31
C PHE A 394 20.80 1.75 -10.60
N PRO A 395 21.70 1.07 -11.32
CA PRO A 395 21.37 0.13 -12.41
C PRO A 395 20.15 -0.75 -12.15
N THR A 396 19.39 -1.07 -13.21
CA THR A 396 18.18 -1.89 -13.16
C THR A 396 18.46 -3.28 -12.58
N GLN A 397 17.60 -3.74 -11.67
CA GLN A 397 17.65 -5.04 -11.03
C GLN A 397 16.29 -5.71 -11.20
N ALA A 398 16.13 -6.58 -12.19
CA ALA A 398 14.81 -7.08 -12.61
C ALA A 398 14.12 -8.02 -11.59
N TYR A 399 14.91 -8.86 -10.92
CA TYR A 399 14.42 -9.93 -10.05
C TYR A 399 15.17 -9.96 -8.73
N LEU A 400 14.53 -10.49 -7.69
CA LEU A 400 15.20 -10.75 -6.42
C LEU A 400 16.23 -11.87 -6.55
N TRP A 401 17.32 -11.79 -5.78
CA TRP A 401 18.30 -12.86 -5.68
C TRP A 401 18.07 -13.70 -4.41
N ASP A 402 17.87 -15.00 -4.56
CA ASP A 402 17.79 -15.94 -3.44
C ASP A 402 19.21 -16.37 -3.06
N ARG A 403 19.74 -15.77 -1.98
CA ARG A 403 21.11 -16.03 -1.51
C ARG A 403 21.28 -17.43 -0.97
N ASP A 404 20.29 -17.97 -0.27
CA ASP A 404 20.37 -19.28 0.37
C ASP A 404 20.35 -20.38 -0.69
N ALA A 405 19.55 -20.19 -1.73
CA ALA A 405 19.51 -21.08 -2.87
C ALA A 405 20.61 -20.81 -3.91
N GLY A 406 21.31 -19.68 -3.83
CA GLY A 406 22.35 -19.27 -4.77
C GLY A 406 21.87 -19.07 -6.21
N ARG A 407 20.63 -18.59 -6.40
CA ARG A 407 20.00 -18.43 -7.73
C ARG A 407 19.05 -17.24 -7.79
N TRP A 408 18.67 -16.85 -9.00
CA TRP A 408 17.58 -15.91 -9.24
C TRP A 408 16.25 -16.42 -8.68
N SER A 409 15.52 -15.55 -7.98
CA SER A 409 14.12 -15.75 -7.65
C SER A 409 13.24 -15.42 -8.86
N PRO A 410 12.09 -16.08 -9.08
CA PRO A 410 11.08 -15.62 -10.03
C PRO A 410 10.37 -14.33 -9.58
N GLU A 411 10.57 -13.90 -8.33
CA GLU A 411 9.93 -12.70 -7.78
C GLU A 411 10.53 -11.42 -8.39
N PRO A 412 9.74 -10.59 -9.10
CA PRO A 412 10.23 -9.31 -9.61
C PRO A 412 10.47 -8.32 -8.48
N THR A 413 11.39 -7.38 -8.72
CA THR A 413 11.57 -6.19 -7.90
C THR A 413 10.46 -5.15 -8.16
N ASP A 414 10.43 -4.12 -7.34
CA ASP A 414 9.49 -3.01 -7.43
C ASP A 414 10.13 -1.79 -8.09
N CYS A 415 9.64 -1.43 -9.28
CA CYS A 415 10.07 -0.26 -10.03
C CYS A 415 9.56 1.08 -9.49
N THR A 416 8.76 1.07 -8.44
CA THR A 416 8.20 2.26 -7.78
C THR A 416 8.84 2.55 -6.42
N LEU A 417 9.79 1.70 -5.98
CA LEU A 417 10.59 1.94 -4.78
C LEU A 417 12.00 2.40 -5.18
N PRO A 418 12.52 3.50 -4.62
CA PRO A 418 13.90 3.91 -4.87
C PRO A 418 14.89 3.06 -4.07
N VAL A 419 16.10 2.93 -4.61
CA VAL A 419 17.26 2.54 -3.79
C VAL A 419 17.67 3.75 -2.94
N ASN A 420 18.12 3.52 -1.71
CA ASN A 420 18.60 4.60 -0.85
C ASN A 420 19.78 5.35 -1.50
N PRO A 421 19.65 6.66 -1.81
CA PRO A 421 20.69 7.42 -2.50
C PRO A 421 22.04 7.43 -1.78
N ALA A 422 22.03 7.32 -0.44
CA ALA A 422 23.23 7.30 0.39
C ALA A 422 24.10 6.03 0.18
N LEU A 423 23.60 5.02 -0.53
CA LEU A 423 24.35 3.79 -0.84
C LEU A 423 25.36 3.97 -1.97
N SER A 424 25.14 4.94 -2.89
CA SER A 424 25.97 5.11 -4.09
C SER A 424 27.46 5.28 -3.77
N GLU A 425 27.80 6.08 -2.77
CA GLU A 425 29.18 6.31 -2.30
C GLU A 425 29.82 5.08 -1.64
N LEU A 426 29.04 4.11 -1.14
CA LEU A 426 29.61 2.92 -0.52
C LEU A 426 30.27 2.00 -1.55
N TRP A 427 29.75 1.98 -2.78
CA TRP A 427 30.17 1.03 -3.79
C TRP A 427 31.35 1.52 -4.62
N THR A 428 31.66 2.82 -4.62
CA THR A 428 32.80 3.39 -5.37
C THR A 428 34.16 2.88 -4.88
N ASN A 429 34.24 2.30 -3.69
CA ASN A 429 35.47 1.70 -3.15
C ASN A 429 35.74 0.27 -3.67
N GLY A 430 34.79 -0.33 -4.40
CA GLY A 430 34.89 -1.70 -4.90
C GLY A 430 34.90 -2.77 -3.80
N GLY A 431 35.11 -4.02 -4.20
CA GLY A 431 35.24 -5.17 -3.30
C GLY A 431 33.93 -5.74 -2.77
N TRP A 432 32.81 -5.03 -2.91
CA TRP A 432 31.46 -5.51 -2.55
C TRP A 432 31.06 -6.72 -3.38
N LEU A 433 30.44 -7.71 -2.74
CA LEU A 433 29.78 -8.79 -3.48
C LEU A 433 28.54 -8.24 -4.19
N ALA A 434 28.33 -8.64 -5.44
CA ALA A 434 27.13 -8.26 -6.19
C ALA A 434 25.84 -8.65 -5.42
N THR A 435 25.85 -9.79 -4.72
CA THR A 435 24.71 -10.23 -3.90
C THR A 435 24.48 -9.40 -2.63
N ASP A 436 25.51 -8.75 -2.08
CA ASP A 436 25.34 -7.80 -0.96
C ASP A 436 24.79 -6.46 -1.48
N VAL A 437 25.18 -6.05 -2.68
CA VAL A 437 24.60 -4.87 -3.37
C VAL A 437 23.11 -5.11 -3.65
N MET A 438 22.75 -6.27 -4.22
CA MET A 438 21.34 -6.66 -4.43
C MET A 438 20.55 -6.74 -3.12
N LYS A 439 21.17 -7.19 -2.02
CA LYS A 439 20.53 -7.14 -0.69
C LYS A 439 20.24 -5.70 -0.25
N LEU A 440 21.14 -4.77 -0.52
CA LEU A 440 21.00 -3.35 -0.18
C LEU A 440 20.02 -2.59 -1.09
N TYR A 441 19.77 -3.09 -2.31
CA TYR A 441 18.63 -2.65 -3.12
C TYR A 441 17.29 -3.02 -2.46
N GLY A 442 17.27 -4.04 -1.59
CA GLY A 442 16.06 -4.52 -0.94
C GLY A 442 15.08 -5.07 -1.97
N ARG A 443 13.92 -4.42 -2.11
CA ARG A 443 12.92 -4.75 -3.13
C ARG A 443 12.94 -3.80 -4.32
N SER A 444 13.74 -2.74 -4.31
CA SER A 444 13.80 -1.76 -5.41
C SER A 444 14.34 -2.39 -6.70
N ALA A 445 13.77 -1.98 -7.84
CA ALA A 445 14.30 -2.32 -9.16
C ALA A 445 15.49 -1.45 -9.59
N GLY A 446 15.92 -0.46 -8.80
CA GLY A 446 16.93 0.52 -9.21
C GLY A 446 16.30 1.82 -9.70
N GLY A 447 16.95 2.44 -10.69
CA GLY A 447 16.61 3.74 -11.24
C GLY A 447 17.23 4.90 -10.44
N THR A 448 17.70 5.92 -11.16
CA THR A 448 18.15 7.16 -10.51
C THR A 448 16.92 7.94 -10.05
N GLY A 449 16.87 8.30 -8.76
CA GLY A 449 15.74 9.02 -8.17
C GLY A 449 15.87 10.55 -8.24
N PHE A 450 14.73 11.22 -8.35
CA PHE A 450 14.62 12.67 -8.48
C PHE A 450 13.64 13.27 -7.47
N ASP A 451 14.07 14.30 -6.75
CA ASP A 451 13.29 15.08 -5.77
C ASP A 451 12.68 16.31 -6.47
N LEU A 452 11.37 16.52 -6.39
CA LEU A 452 10.68 17.66 -6.99
C LEU A 452 10.77 18.93 -6.12
N THR A 453 11.16 18.82 -4.85
CA THR A 453 11.22 19.97 -3.92
C THR A 453 12.02 21.15 -4.46
N PRO A 454 13.22 20.96 -5.06
CA PRO A 454 13.99 22.06 -5.62
C PRO A 454 13.29 22.82 -6.76
N SER A 455 12.36 22.17 -7.47
CA SER A 455 11.60 22.80 -8.55
C SER A 455 10.56 23.81 -8.04
N GLY A 456 10.14 23.68 -6.77
CA GLY A 456 9.02 24.44 -6.22
C GLY A 456 7.65 24.02 -6.75
N PHE A 457 7.57 23.02 -7.64
CA PHE A 457 6.30 22.52 -8.15
C PHE A 457 5.69 21.49 -7.17
N PRO A 458 4.41 21.63 -6.79
CA PRO A 458 3.73 20.61 -5.96
C PRO A 458 3.40 19.35 -6.76
N ALA A 459 3.26 19.48 -8.09
CA ALA A 459 3.05 18.37 -9.01
C ALA A 459 3.59 18.71 -10.40
N VAL A 460 4.07 17.69 -11.12
CA VAL A 460 4.56 17.80 -12.50
C VAL A 460 3.90 16.74 -13.38
N ARG A 461 3.50 17.12 -14.59
CA ARG A 461 2.88 16.19 -15.56
C ARG A 461 3.91 15.64 -16.55
N TYR A 462 4.98 16.40 -16.78
CA TYR A 462 5.93 16.13 -17.84
C TYR A 462 7.35 15.96 -17.32
N VAL A 463 8.03 14.93 -17.82
CA VAL A 463 9.46 14.70 -17.63
C VAL A 463 10.13 14.78 -18.99
N ARG A 464 11.15 15.63 -19.12
CA ARG A 464 11.97 15.77 -20.32
C ARG A 464 13.34 15.15 -20.07
N ILE A 465 13.78 14.28 -20.99
CA ILE A 465 15.14 13.75 -21.04
C ILE A 465 15.84 14.38 -22.23
N GLU A 466 17.06 14.88 -22.04
CA GLU A 466 17.85 15.60 -23.06
C GLU A 466 19.29 15.09 -23.12
N GLY A 467 19.79 14.88 -24.33
CA GLY A 467 21.20 14.73 -24.64
C GLY A 467 21.84 16.09 -24.89
N ARG A 468 22.81 16.49 -24.05
CA ARG A 468 23.52 17.76 -24.14
C ARG A 468 25.04 17.57 -24.06
N ALA A 469 25.74 17.91 -25.13
CA ALA A 469 27.20 17.86 -25.16
C ALA A 469 27.84 18.90 -24.21
N PRO A 470 29.07 18.66 -23.73
CA PRO A 470 29.94 17.53 -24.06
C PRO A 470 29.81 16.32 -23.12
N ASP A 471 29.16 16.45 -21.97
CA ASP A 471 29.22 15.47 -20.88
C ASP A 471 27.87 14.84 -20.51
N ARG A 472 26.77 15.28 -21.15
CA ARG A 472 25.40 14.81 -20.88
C ARG A 472 24.69 14.27 -22.13
N ALA A 473 25.43 13.66 -23.04
CA ALA A 473 24.91 13.13 -24.29
C ALA A 473 25.48 11.73 -24.55
N GLY A 474 24.71 10.91 -25.26
CA GLY A 474 25.12 9.56 -25.68
C GLY A 474 24.52 8.43 -24.84
N GLY A 475 23.97 8.70 -23.66
CA GLY A 475 23.37 7.66 -22.82
C GLY A 475 21.99 7.21 -23.27
N GLU A 476 21.49 6.19 -22.56
CA GLU A 476 20.23 5.54 -22.85
C GLU A 476 19.20 5.60 -21.71
N VAL A 477 17.92 5.64 -22.09
CA VAL A 477 16.80 5.47 -21.17
C VAL A 477 15.97 4.24 -21.53
N ASP A 478 15.61 3.49 -20.48
CA ASP A 478 14.76 2.30 -20.48
C ASP A 478 13.32 2.68 -20.09
N ALA A 479 13.15 3.34 -18.94
CA ALA A 479 11.83 3.69 -18.43
C ALA A 479 11.86 4.87 -17.46
N ILE A 480 10.70 5.49 -17.25
CA ILE A 480 10.49 6.52 -16.23
C ILE A 480 9.29 6.09 -15.38
N THR A 481 9.47 6.04 -14.05
CA THR A 481 8.45 5.58 -13.11
C THR A 481 8.21 6.59 -11.99
N ARG A 482 7.00 6.58 -11.43
CA ARG A 482 6.69 7.30 -10.19
C ARG A 482 7.24 6.54 -8.99
N VAL A 483 7.62 7.27 -7.95
CA VAL A 483 7.85 6.69 -6.63
C VAL A 483 6.51 6.56 -5.88
N ARG A 484 6.40 5.52 -5.05
CA ARG A 484 5.29 5.37 -4.08
C ARG A 484 5.82 5.33 -2.64
N PRO A 485 4.98 5.63 -1.64
CA PRO A 485 5.25 5.31 -0.25
C PRO A 485 5.33 3.79 -0.02
N LEU A 486 5.92 3.38 1.10
CA LEU A 486 5.90 1.98 1.52
C LEU A 486 4.49 1.56 1.94
N THR A 487 4.21 0.27 1.96
CA THR A 487 2.99 -0.33 2.53
C THR A 487 3.34 -1.07 3.82
N VAL A 488 2.43 -1.13 4.80
CA VAL A 488 2.67 -1.94 6.01
C VAL A 488 2.95 -3.40 5.62
N GLY A 489 4.04 -3.97 6.15
CA GLY A 489 4.58 -5.26 5.71
C GLY A 489 5.85 -5.14 4.86
N GLU A 490 6.19 -3.94 4.40
CA GLU A 490 7.40 -3.65 3.64
C GLU A 490 8.50 -2.98 4.49
N GLY A 491 9.64 -2.70 3.88
CA GLY A 491 10.75 -1.97 4.50
C GLY A 491 11.79 -1.48 3.50
N LEU A 492 12.74 -0.68 4.00
CA LEU A 492 13.89 -0.17 3.26
C LEU A 492 15.13 -0.11 4.14
N TRP A 493 16.29 -0.08 3.50
CA TRP A 493 17.57 0.20 4.17
C TRP A 493 17.70 1.67 4.50
N MET A 494 17.96 1.98 5.76
CA MET A 494 18.31 3.30 6.28
C MET A 494 19.76 3.32 6.72
N LEU A 495 20.46 4.43 6.46
CA LEU A 495 21.86 4.65 6.79
C LEU A 495 21.99 5.82 7.78
N PRO A 496 23.08 5.87 8.58
CA PRO A 496 23.37 7.01 9.46
C PRO A 496 23.33 8.37 8.71
N ARG A 497 23.74 8.38 7.44
CA ARG A 497 23.72 9.58 6.59
C ARG A 497 22.31 10.12 6.37
N ASN A 498 21.29 9.26 6.25
CA ASN A 498 19.90 9.71 6.09
C ASN A 498 19.44 10.53 7.30
N VAL A 499 19.85 10.12 8.51
CA VAL A 499 19.58 10.88 9.74
C VAL A 499 20.32 12.23 9.72
N ALA A 500 21.60 12.23 9.35
CA ALA A 500 22.39 13.46 9.26
C ALA A 500 21.85 14.47 8.23
N GLU A 501 21.23 13.99 7.15
CA GLU A 501 20.65 14.80 6.08
C GLU A 501 19.16 15.14 6.29
N GLY A 502 18.53 14.66 7.37
CA GLY A 502 17.10 14.87 7.64
C GLY A 502 16.16 14.09 6.71
N ARG A 503 16.64 13.07 6.00
CA ARG A 503 15.87 12.17 5.11
C ARG A 503 15.56 10.84 5.82
N ALA A 504 15.12 10.92 7.08
CA ALA A 504 14.98 9.78 8.00
C ALA A 504 13.54 9.35 8.29
N ASP A 505 12.59 9.90 7.53
CA ASP A 505 11.17 9.59 7.63
C ASP A 505 10.79 8.48 6.64
N LEU A 506 10.11 7.45 7.14
CA LEU A 506 9.51 6.39 6.35
C LEU A 506 8.01 6.34 6.63
N TRP A 507 7.22 6.40 5.58
CA TRP A 507 5.76 6.36 5.65
C TRP A 507 5.24 5.05 5.08
N PHE A 508 4.35 4.41 5.84
CA PHE A 508 3.74 3.13 5.50
C PHE A 508 2.24 3.32 5.31
N GLN A 509 1.76 3.10 4.09
CA GLN A 509 0.36 3.06 3.70
C GLN A 509 -0.36 1.85 4.27
N SER A 510 -1.67 2.00 4.49
CA SER A 510 -2.53 0.90 4.88
C SER A 510 -2.69 -0.08 3.70
N PRO A 511 -2.45 -1.39 3.91
CA PRO A 511 -2.80 -2.42 2.94
C PRO A 511 -4.26 -2.39 2.48
N HIS A 512 -5.17 -1.86 3.33
CA HIS A 512 -6.61 -1.85 3.08
C HIS A 512 -7.11 -0.55 2.44
N ASP A 513 -6.34 0.53 2.57
CA ASP A 513 -6.60 1.81 1.93
C ASP A 513 -5.25 2.46 1.61
N PRO A 514 -4.62 2.10 0.47
CA PRO A 514 -3.32 2.64 0.10
C PRO A 514 -3.31 4.18 -0.01
N ALA A 515 -4.47 4.84 -0.15
CA ALA A 515 -4.53 6.30 -0.12
C ALA A 515 -4.28 6.91 1.28
N ARG A 516 -4.18 6.09 2.34
CA ARG A 516 -3.94 6.53 3.71
C ARG A 516 -2.68 5.91 4.29
N TRP A 517 -1.80 6.74 4.82
CA TRP A 517 -0.73 6.27 5.70
C TRP A 517 -1.32 5.66 6.98
N ALA A 518 -0.77 4.55 7.43
CA ALA A 518 -1.09 3.87 8.68
C ALA A 518 -0.03 4.16 9.76
N VAL A 519 1.25 4.17 9.38
CA VAL A 519 2.36 4.39 10.31
C VAL A 519 3.44 5.26 9.65
N GLN A 520 4.03 6.18 10.43
CA GLN A 520 5.26 6.86 10.08
C GLN A 520 6.35 6.45 11.09
N ILE A 521 7.55 6.17 10.60
CA ILE A 521 8.73 5.93 11.43
C ILE A 521 9.75 6.99 11.10
N ARG A 522 10.21 7.70 12.13
CA ARG A 522 11.30 8.66 12.06
C ARG A 522 12.49 8.12 12.81
N LEU A 523 13.63 7.93 12.14
CA LEU A 523 14.89 7.63 12.82
C LEU A 523 15.53 8.93 13.32
N LEU A 524 15.87 8.96 14.61
CA LEU A 524 16.50 10.09 15.31
C LEU A 524 18.02 9.85 15.48
N ALA A 525 18.43 8.59 15.61
CA ALA A 525 19.83 8.19 15.68
C ALA A 525 20.04 6.81 15.08
N LEU A 526 21.19 6.60 14.43
CA LEU A 526 21.57 5.31 13.86
C LEU A 526 23.09 5.20 13.73
N ASN A 527 23.69 4.09 14.19
CA ASN A 527 25.16 3.87 14.13
C ASN A 527 25.64 3.01 12.94
N GLN A 528 24.75 2.31 12.26
CA GLN A 528 25.06 1.42 11.13
C GLN A 528 23.85 1.28 10.20
N PRO A 529 24.00 0.79 8.95
CA PRO A 529 22.84 0.53 8.10
C PRO A 529 21.86 -0.45 8.77
N VAL A 530 20.57 -0.14 8.70
CA VAL A 530 19.49 -0.93 9.30
C VAL A 530 18.34 -1.07 8.31
N TRP A 531 17.79 -2.27 8.20
CA TRP A 531 16.53 -2.50 7.51
C TRP A 531 15.41 -2.12 8.46
N VAL A 532 14.64 -1.10 8.10
CA VAL A 532 13.45 -0.66 8.84
C VAL A 532 12.24 -1.18 8.10
N SER A 533 11.46 -2.03 8.76
CA SER A 533 10.22 -2.55 8.21
C SER A 533 9.09 -2.50 9.22
N THR A 534 7.87 -2.49 8.70
CA THR A 534 6.69 -2.75 9.51
C THR A 534 6.09 -4.09 9.12
N ALA A 535 5.35 -4.72 10.02
CA ALA A 535 4.49 -5.86 9.70
C ALA A 535 3.17 -5.75 10.47
N PRO A 536 2.07 -6.30 9.95
CA PRO A 536 0.94 -6.66 10.80
C PRO A 536 1.47 -7.55 11.93
N ALA A 537 1.23 -7.17 13.19
CA ALA A 537 1.81 -7.93 14.29
C ALA A 537 1.17 -9.33 14.39
N PRO A 538 1.87 -10.32 14.98
CA PRO A 538 1.32 -11.67 15.16
C PRO A 538 -0.05 -11.64 15.86
N PRO A 539 -0.94 -12.61 15.59
CA PRO A 539 -2.27 -12.73 16.20
C PRO A 539 -2.17 -13.21 17.66
N GLU A 540 -1.36 -12.54 18.46
CA GLU A 540 -1.23 -12.78 19.89
C GLU A 540 -2.26 -11.92 20.65
N PRO A 541 -2.82 -12.41 21.77
CA PRO A 541 -3.71 -11.63 22.62
C PRO A 541 -3.03 -10.31 23.01
N GLY A 542 -3.69 -9.20 22.69
CA GLY A 542 -3.25 -7.88 23.11
C GLY A 542 -3.30 -7.71 24.64
N PRO A 543 -2.75 -6.60 25.15
CA PRO A 543 -2.79 -6.30 26.56
C PRO A 543 -4.24 -6.12 27.04
N ALA A 544 -4.64 -6.92 28.02
CA ALA A 544 -5.88 -6.80 28.78
C ALA A 544 -7.17 -6.60 27.93
N PRO A 545 -7.68 -7.65 27.25
CA PRO A 545 -8.87 -7.56 26.40
C PRO A 545 -10.14 -7.08 27.14
N ASP A 546 -10.18 -7.20 28.46
CA ASP A 546 -11.32 -6.77 29.28
C ASP A 546 -11.37 -5.25 29.53
N SER A 547 -10.33 -4.50 29.14
CA SER A 547 -10.16 -3.08 29.49
C SER A 547 -10.49 -2.10 28.37
N GLY A 548 -10.72 -2.58 27.14
CA GLY A 548 -10.92 -1.72 25.98
C GLY A 548 -10.98 -2.47 24.66
N CYS A 549 -11.00 -1.71 23.57
CA CYS A 549 -10.95 -2.21 22.20
C CYS A 549 -9.63 -1.80 21.57
N GLU A 550 -8.92 -2.75 20.96
CA GLU A 550 -7.77 -2.45 20.12
C GLU A 550 -8.22 -1.68 18.87
N VAL A 551 -7.56 -0.55 18.61
CA VAL A 551 -7.89 0.34 17.48
C VAL A 551 -6.77 0.45 16.45
N ALA A 552 -5.54 0.09 16.82
CA ALA A 552 -4.41 -0.01 15.91
C ALA A 552 -3.34 -0.95 16.49
N ARG A 553 -2.63 -1.64 15.60
CA ARG A 553 -1.52 -2.53 15.93
C ARG A 553 -0.49 -2.51 14.80
N VAL A 554 0.79 -2.37 15.16
CA VAL A 554 1.90 -2.44 14.20
C VAL A 554 3.11 -3.07 14.87
N HIS A 555 3.81 -3.93 14.15
CA HIS A 555 5.14 -4.38 14.53
C HIS A 555 6.19 -3.56 13.78
N LEU A 556 7.11 -2.94 14.52
CA LEU A 556 8.31 -2.29 14.00
C LEU A 556 9.49 -3.26 14.14
N ALA A 557 10.09 -3.62 13.01
CA ALA A 557 11.30 -4.43 12.96
C ALA A 557 12.50 -3.58 12.51
N LEU A 558 13.61 -3.74 13.23
CA LEU A 558 14.90 -3.13 12.94
C LEU A 558 15.93 -4.25 12.82
N GLN A 559 16.41 -4.50 11.59
CA GLN A 559 17.41 -5.53 11.34
C GLN A 559 18.74 -4.89 10.93
N PRO A 560 19.80 -4.97 11.77
CA PRO A 560 21.09 -4.38 11.43
C PRO A 560 21.73 -5.11 10.24
N PHE A 561 22.47 -4.37 9.42
CA PHE A 561 23.20 -4.96 8.30
C PHE A 561 24.32 -5.89 8.77
N SER A 562 25.10 -5.44 9.78
CA SER A 562 26.16 -6.23 10.40
C SER A 562 25.65 -6.81 11.74
N PRO A 563 25.51 -8.13 11.86
CA PRO A 563 25.07 -8.75 13.11
C PRO A 563 26.12 -8.64 14.23
N ASP A 564 27.39 -8.42 13.87
CA ASP A 564 28.52 -8.38 14.82
C ASP A 564 28.66 -7.02 15.53
N THR A 565 28.04 -5.98 14.99
CA THR A 565 28.03 -4.64 15.60
C THR A 565 26.70 -4.42 16.31
N PRO A 566 26.68 -4.15 17.63
CA PRO A 566 25.44 -3.81 18.32
C PRO A 566 24.72 -2.63 17.67
N LEU A 567 23.42 -2.79 17.41
CA LEU A 567 22.59 -1.70 16.90
C LEU A 567 22.39 -0.65 17.99
N VAL A 568 22.76 0.60 17.69
CA VAL A 568 22.38 1.77 18.47
C VAL A 568 21.48 2.60 17.56
N SER A 569 20.20 2.65 17.94
CA SER A 569 19.17 3.38 17.23
C SER A 569 18.24 4.09 18.19
N GLU A 570 17.69 5.21 17.76
CA GLU A 570 16.57 5.88 18.41
C GLU A 570 15.55 6.23 17.32
N ALA A 571 14.28 5.92 17.57
CA ALA A 571 13.20 6.15 16.64
C ALA A 571 11.95 6.71 17.32
N GLU A 572 11.14 7.38 16.52
CA GLU A 572 9.77 7.78 16.83
C GLU A 572 8.82 7.06 15.87
N ALA A 573 7.75 6.47 16.41
CA ALA A 573 6.67 5.89 15.62
C ALA A 573 5.41 6.71 15.80
N ARG A 574 4.81 7.13 14.68
CA ARG A 574 3.47 7.74 14.65
C ARG A 574 2.49 6.73 14.08
N VAL A 575 1.48 6.36 14.85
CA VAL A 575 0.46 5.37 14.46
C VAL A 575 -0.86 6.09 14.23
N ARG A 576 -1.34 6.10 12.99
CA ARG A 576 -2.61 6.71 12.62
C ARG A 576 -3.77 5.94 13.22
N LEU A 577 -4.77 6.66 13.71
CA LEU A 577 -5.99 6.09 14.23
C LEU A 577 -7.16 6.24 13.24
N PRO A 578 -8.16 5.36 13.32
CA PRO A 578 -9.42 5.55 12.61
C PRO A 578 -10.07 6.90 12.97
N ALA A 579 -10.75 7.51 11.99
CA ALA A 579 -11.49 8.75 12.23
C ALA A 579 -12.57 8.54 13.31
N GLY A 580 -12.72 9.51 14.22
CA GLY A 580 -13.68 9.42 15.34
C GLY A 580 -13.31 8.42 16.44
N CYS A 581 -12.13 7.79 16.35
CA CYS A 581 -11.64 6.88 17.38
C CYS A 581 -11.48 7.58 18.75
N SER A 582 -10.86 8.77 18.74
CA SER A 582 -10.67 9.62 19.92
C SER A 582 -10.63 11.09 19.50
N GLU A 583 -11.09 12.00 20.37
CA GLU A 583 -11.08 13.45 20.15
C GLU A 583 -9.81 14.11 20.68
N ASP A 584 -9.31 13.65 21.83
CA ASP A 584 -8.18 14.27 22.56
C ASP A 584 -7.16 13.25 23.09
N GLY A 585 -7.31 11.97 22.75
CA GLY A 585 -6.42 10.88 23.16
C GLY A 585 -6.54 10.46 24.63
N ARG A 586 -7.41 11.09 25.43
CA ARG A 586 -7.52 10.80 26.88
C ARG A 586 -8.21 9.49 27.20
N ASP A 587 -8.86 8.87 26.24
CA ASP A 587 -9.44 7.53 26.32
C ASP A 587 -8.57 6.47 25.64
N LEU A 588 -7.30 6.79 25.35
CA LEU A 588 -6.35 5.88 24.73
C LEU A 588 -5.28 5.42 25.71
N ASP A 589 -4.80 4.21 25.47
CA ASP A 589 -3.65 3.60 26.10
C ASP A 589 -2.76 2.99 25.02
N VAL A 590 -1.45 3.05 25.20
CA VAL A 590 -0.48 2.51 24.23
C VAL A 590 0.43 1.53 24.93
N TRP A 591 0.63 0.38 24.31
CA TRP A 591 1.41 -0.71 24.86
C TRP A 591 2.47 -1.17 23.87
N GLY A 592 3.65 -1.50 24.38
CA GLY A 592 4.79 -2.03 23.66
C GLY A 592 5.16 -3.44 24.12
N GLN A 593 5.52 -4.29 23.18
CA GLN A 593 6.09 -5.62 23.44
C GLN A 593 7.32 -5.81 22.54
N GLU A 594 8.51 -5.93 23.13
CA GLU A 594 9.76 -6.03 22.36
C GLU A 594 9.97 -7.41 21.72
N THR A 595 9.53 -8.48 22.41
CA THR A 595 9.63 -9.86 21.91
C THR A 595 8.26 -10.50 21.83
N PRO A 596 7.92 -11.21 20.74
CA PRO A 596 6.69 -12.01 20.68
C PRO A 596 6.54 -12.94 21.89
N GLY A 597 5.35 -13.01 22.47
CA GLY A 597 5.07 -13.72 23.73
C GLY A 597 5.68 -13.08 25.00
N GLY A 598 6.37 -11.95 24.87
CA GLY A 598 6.96 -11.19 25.99
C GLY A 598 5.93 -10.39 26.81
N VAL A 599 6.42 -9.64 27.78
CA VAL A 599 5.58 -8.82 28.66
C VAL A 599 5.18 -7.53 27.95
N TRP A 600 3.88 -7.22 27.95
CA TRP A 600 3.37 -5.93 27.52
C TRP A 600 3.73 -4.84 28.53
N THR A 601 4.32 -3.76 28.05
CA THR A 601 4.67 -2.58 28.83
C THR A 601 3.84 -1.39 28.35
N ARG A 602 3.32 -0.60 29.28
CA ARG A 602 2.59 0.63 28.92
C ARG A 602 3.61 1.70 28.51
N LEU A 603 3.34 2.39 27.41
CA LEU A 603 4.20 3.42 26.85
C LEU A 603 3.55 4.80 26.97
N ASP A 604 4.40 5.80 27.17
CA ASP A 604 3.98 7.19 27.01
C ASP A 604 3.80 7.53 25.53
N PHE A 605 2.83 8.40 25.26
CA PHE A 605 2.54 8.87 23.91
C PHE A 605 2.04 10.32 23.93
N LEU A 606 2.24 11.00 22.80
CA LEU A 606 1.57 12.25 22.44
C LEU A 606 0.41 11.95 21.48
N PHE A 607 -0.66 12.75 21.55
CA PHE A 607 -1.79 12.64 20.63
C PHE A 607 -1.80 13.82 19.66
N GLU A 608 -1.83 13.53 18.37
CA GLU A 608 -2.06 14.49 17.30
C GLU A 608 -3.53 14.40 16.85
N THR A 609 -4.18 15.52 16.55
CA THR A 609 -5.64 15.56 16.29
C THR A 609 -6.01 15.61 14.80
N ALA A 610 -5.05 15.92 13.91
CA ALA A 610 -5.33 16.17 12.49
C ALA A 610 -4.14 15.75 11.58
N PRO A 611 -4.13 14.50 11.06
CA PRO A 611 -5.07 13.42 11.36
C PRO A 611 -4.86 12.85 12.78
N PRO A 612 -5.85 12.16 13.37
CA PRO A 612 -5.71 11.55 14.69
C PRO A 612 -4.60 10.48 14.67
N ALA A 613 -3.59 10.64 15.53
CA ALA A 613 -2.47 9.72 15.64
C ALA A 613 -1.89 9.70 17.05
N VAL A 614 -1.30 8.57 17.45
CA VAL A 614 -0.43 8.49 18.63
C VAL A 614 1.02 8.51 18.21
N VAL A 615 1.84 9.28 18.93
CA VAL A 615 3.28 9.40 18.71
C VAL A 615 4.00 8.79 19.91
N VAL A 616 4.83 7.79 19.64
CA VAL A 616 5.67 7.09 20.63
C VAL A 616 7.12 7.34 20.28
N SER A 617 7.86 7.99 21.16
CA SER A 617 9.27 8.34 20.98
C SER A 617 10.19 7.47 21.85
N GLY A 618 11.49 7.49 21.59
CA GLY A 618 12.49 6.76 22.39
C GLY A 618 12.52 5.26 22.12
N LEU A 619 12.08 4.81 20.94
CA LEU A 619 12.13 3.41 20.54
C LEU A 619 13.55 3.04 20.13
N THR A 620 14.17 2.10 20.84
CA THR A 620 15.57 1.69 20.61
C THR A 620 15.73 0.25 20.12
N SER A 621 14.64 -0.50 20.07
CA SER A 621 14.57 -1.94 19.80
C SER A 621 13.36 -2.24 18.89
N PRO A 622 13.34 -3.39 18.20
CA PRO A 622 12.11 -3.90 17.59
C PRO A 622 10.97 -3.95 18.62
N VAL A 623 9.77 -3.55 18.22
CA VAL A 623 8.64 -3.42 19.13
C VAL A 623 7.31 -3.62 18.41
N THR A 624 6.40 -4.36 19.03
CA THR A 624 4.99 -4.36 18.68
C THR A 624 4.27 -3.29 19.48
N LEU A 625 3.66 -2.33 18.79
CA LEU A 625 2.82 -1.30 19.38
C LEU A 625 1.35 -1.67 19.22
N VAL A 626 0.60 -1.52 20.30
CA VAL A 626 -0.86 -1.68 20.32
C VAL A 626 -1.49 -0.44 20.93
N VAL A 627 -2.44 0.15 20.22
CA VAL A 627 -3.26 1.26 20.70
C VAL A 627 -4.61 0.70 21.12
N VAL A 628 -4.96 0.91 22.38
CA VAL A 628 -6.21 0.47 22.97
C VAL A 628 -7.05 1.69 23.31
N ARG A 629 -8.30 1.72 22.86
CA ARG A 629 -9.31 2.64 23.39
C ARG A 629 -9.96 2.01 24.61
N ILE A 630 -9.84 2.64 25.77
CA ILE A 630 -10.36 2.08 27.02
C ILE A 630 -11.90 2.09 27.04
N SER A 631 -12.47 1.04 27.61
CA SER A 631 -13.91 0.98 27.88
C SER A 631 -14.25 1.90 29.04
N ARG A 632 -15.08 2.92 28.81
CA ARG A 632 -15.52 3.82 29.89
C ARG A 632 -16.31 3.03 30.93
N PRO A 633 -15.90 3.01 32.21
CA PRO A 633 -16.63 2.28 33.23
C PRO A 633 -18.05 2.83 33.39
N VAL A 634 -19.03 1.91 33.45
CA VAL A 634 -20.41 2.27 33.78
C VAL A 634 -20.55 2.28 35.30
N LEU A 635 -20.76 3.46 35.87
CA LEU A 635 -20.97 3.64 37.31
C LEU A 635 -22.42 3.30 37.67
N GLN A 636 -22.63 2.19 38.37
CA GLN A 636 -23.91 1.81 38.95
C GLN A 636 -24.01 2.36 40.37
N ILE A 637 -25.16 2.96 40.70
CA ILE A 637 -25.40 3.60 41.99
C ILE A 637 -26.57 2.91 42.68
N THR A 638 -26.40 2.53 43.95
CA THR A 638 -27.47 1.97 44.79
C THR A 638 -27.56 2.76 46.09
N GLN A 639 -28.76 3.28 46.38
CA GLN A 639 -29.04 3.92 47.66
C GLN A 639 -29.34 2.88 48.74
N THR A 640 -28.75 3.05 49.92
CA THR A 640 -29.03 2.24 51.10
C THR A 640 -29.18 3.12 52.35
N PRO A 641 -29.81 2.64 53.44
CA PRO A 641 -29.97 3.42 54.67
C PRO A 641 -28.66 3.91 55.32
N GLY A 642 -27.50 3.38 54.91
CA GLY A 642 -26.17 3.74 55.41
C GLY A 642 -25.28 4.51 54.41
N GLY A 643 -25.87 5.08 53.35
CA GLY A 643 -25.14 5.86 52.34
C GLY A 643 -25.34 5.36 50.91
N GLN A 644 -24.55 5.92 49.98
CA GLN A 644 -24.58 5.53 48.56
C GLN A 644 -23.48 4.52 48.24
N TRP A 645 -23.85 3.46 47.54
CA TRP A 645 -22.94 2.44 47.04
C TRP A 645 -22.74 2.60 45.54
N PHE A 646 -21.50 2.40 45.11
CA PHE A 646 -21.04 2.56 43.75
C PHE A 646 -20.40 1.26 43.30
N GLU A 647 -20.76 0.82 42.10
CA GLU A 647 -20.21 -0.38 41.50
C GLU A 647 -19.82 -0.11 40.04
N PHE A 648 -18.62 -0.55 39.66
CA PHE A 648 -18.10 -0.42 38.30
C PHE A 648 -17.01 -1.47 38.05
N VAL A 649 -16.63 -1.68 36.80
CA VAL A 649 -15.45 -2.49 36.43
C VAL A 649 -14.26 -1.55 36.25
N SER A 650 -13.16 -1.81 36.96
CA SER A 650 -11.96 -0.97 36.91
C SER A 650 -11.19 -1.13 35.60
N VAL A 651 -10.54 -0.05 35.15
CA VAL A 651 -9.57 -0.08 34.05
C VAL A 651 -8.16 -0.31 34.62
N PRO A 652 -7.48 -1.43 34.33
CA PRO A 652 -6.16 -1.75 34.88
C PRO A 652 -5.15 -0.61 34.75
N GLY A 653 -4.50 -0.26 35.86
CA GLY A 653 -3.43 0.75 35.89
C GLY A 653 -3.89 2.20 35.69
N TRP A 654 -5.20 2.47 35.55
CA TRP A 654 -5.74 3.84 35.55
C TRP A 654 -6.09 4.27 36.97
N ARG A 655 -5.93 5.57 37.25
CA ARG A 655 -6.39 6.16 38.51
C ARG A 655 -7.88 6.44 38.42
N HIS A 656 -8.63 5.93 39.38
CA HIS A 656 -10.07 6.10 39.51
C HIS A 656 -10.35 6.99 40.71
N VAL A 657 -11.02 8.11 40.48
CA VAL A 657 -11.40 9.06 41.53
C VAL A 657 -12.90 9.19 41.54
N LEU A 658 -13.55 8.68 42.59
CA LEU A 658 -14.96 8.93 42.84
C LEU A 658 -15.07 10.28 43.53
N GLU A 659 -15.77 11.21 42.90
CA GLU A 659 -15.96 12.56 43.39
C GLU A 659 -17.45 12.87 43.53
N ARG A 660 -17.79 13.71 44.51
CA ARG A 660 -19.16 14.18 44.74
C ARG A 660 -19.23 15.70 44.74
N THR A 661 -20.39 16.25 44.41
CA THR A 661 -20.68 17.68 44.47
C THR A 661 -22.17 17.91 44.75
N THR A 662 -22.51 19.08 45.28
CA THR A 662 -23.91 19.55 45.40
C THR A 662 -24.20 20.73 44.47
N ASP A 663 -23.18 21.31 43.82
CA ASP A 663 -23.29 22.57 43.08
C ASP A 663 -22.60 22.58 41.70
N TRP A 664 -21.99 21.45 41.31
CA TRP A 664 -21.21 21.26 40.08
C TRP A 664 -19.89 22.04 39.99
N ARG A 665 -19.54 22.83 41.01
CA ARG A 665 -18.32 23.65 41.05
C ARG A 665 -17.28 23.01 41.94
N ASP A 666 -17.65 22.71 43.17
CA ASP A 666 -16.73 22.16 44.17
C ASP A 666 -16.93 20.64 44.25
N TRP A 667 -15.88 19.91 43.87
CA TRP A 667 -15.86 18.45 43.86
C TRP A 667 -15.02 17.93 45.02
N THR A 668 -15.63 17.13 45.89
CA THR A 668 -14.95 16.45 46.99
C THR A 668 -14.60 15.02 46.59
N VAL A 669 -13.36 14.62 46.78
CA VAL A 669 -12.92 13.24 46.58
C VAL A 669 -13.51 12.35 47.68
N VAL A 670 -14.25 11.32 47.26
CA VAL A 670 -14.79 10.27 48.12
C VAL A 670 -13.79 9.12 48.23
N ARG A 671 -13.29 8.66 47.08
CA ARG A 671 -12.29 7.59 46.95
C ARG A 671 -11.36 7.86 45.78
N ASP A 672 -10.13 7.37 45.90
CA ASP A 672 -9.06 7.53 44.94
C ASP A 672 -8.14 6.31 44.99
N GLU A 673 -8.10 5.54 43.91
CA GLU A 673 -7.37 4.28 43.87
C GLU A 673 -6.84 3.95 42.46
N ILE A 674 -5.75 3.20 42.41
CA ILE A 674 -5.22 2.58 41.19
C ILE A 674 -5.30 1.07 41.38
N LEU A 675 -5.99 0.40 40.48
CA LEU A 675 -6.17 -1.05 40.53
C LEU A 675 -5.36 -1.70 39.42
N PRO A 676 -4.52 -2.71 39.73
CA PRO A 676 -3.61 -3.32 38.75
C PRO A 676 -4.32 -4.26 37.76
N GLN A 677 -5.56 -4.66 38.06
CA GLN A 677 -6.33 -5.62 37.27
C GLN A 677 -7.77 -5.14 37.07
N ALA A 678 -8.42 -5.67 36.05
CA ALA A 678 -9.82 -5.39 35.76
C ALA A 678 -10.66 -6.18 36.77
N THR A 679 -11.30 -5.48 37.70
CA THR A 679 -12.07 -6.11 38.78
C THR A 679 -13.35 -5.33 39.01
N ARG A 680 -14.38 -6.01 39.52
CA ARG A 680 -15.60 -5.34 39.95
C ARG A 680 -15.33 -4.63 41.27
N VAL A 681 -15.35 -3.32 41.23
CA VAL A 681 -15.08 -2.44 42.37
C VAL A 681 -16.39 -2.08 43.04
N ARG A 682 -16.42 -2.13 44.37
CA ARG A 682 -17.56 -1.68 45.16
C ARG A 682 -17.09 -0.66 46.20
N TRP A 683 -17.52 0.59 46.03
CA TRP A 683 -17.20 1.69 46.93
C TRP A 683 -18.45 2.22 47.63
N GLN A 684 -18.25 2.82 48.81
CA GLN A 684 -19.32 3.43 49.60
C GLN A 684 -18.96 4.88 49.92
N ASP A 685 -19.93 5.78 49.75
CA ASP A 685 -19.92 7.09 50.41
C ASP A 685 -20.80 7.04 51.66
N ALA A 686 -20.15 6.90 52.83
CA ALA A 686 -20.82 6.89 54.12
C ALA A 686 -21.25 8.30 54.60
N LEU A 687 -20.78 9.36 53.93
CA LEU A 687 -21.08 10.75 54.25
C LEU A 687 -21.96 11.38 53.16
N ALA A 688 -22.73 10.57 52.42
CA ALA A 688 -23.54 11.05 51.31
C ALA A 688 -24.40 12.27 51.71
N PRO A 689 -24.54 13.29 50.85
CA PRO A 689 -25.32 14.48 51.17
C PRO A 689 -26.76 14.13 51.55
N ALA A 690 -27.33 14.85 52.51
CA ALA A 690 -28.73 14.71 52.90
C ALA A 690 -29.71 15.26 51.84
N GLU A 691 -29.24 16.17 50.98
CA GLU A 691 -29.96 16.71 49.83
C GLU A 691 -29.56 16.00 48.51
N ALA A 692 -30.05 16.48 47.36
CA ALA A 692 -29.63 15.97 46.06
C ALA A 692 -28.14 16.25 45.80
N GLY A 693 -27.34 15.19 45.63
CA GLY A 693 -25.93 15.26 45.29
C GLY A 693 -25.63 14.55 43.97
N PHE A 694 -24.59 15.02 43.27
CA PHE A 694 -24.11 14.45 42.02
C PHE A 694 -22.78 13.74 42.26
N TYR A 695 -22.57 12.64 41.54
CA TYR A 695 -21.34 11.85 41.60
C TYR A 695 -20.75 11.72 40.21
N ARG A 696 -19.43 11.65 40.13
CA ARG A 696 -18.73 11.23 38.92
C ARG A 696 -17.58 10.31 39.28
N LEU A 697 -17.30 9.38 38.38
CA LEU A 697 -16.07 8.61 38.39
C LEU A 697 -15.12 9.25 37.37
N ARG A 698 -14.07 9.89 37.84
CA ARG A 698 -13.04 10.47 36.99
C ARG A 698 -11.91 9.46 36.81
N LEU A 699 -11.58 9.18 35.54
CA LEU A 699 -10.43 8.37 35.17
C LEU A 699 -9.30 9.29 34.72
N SER A 700 -8.07 8.95 35.09
CA SER A 700 -6.87 9.61 34.58
C SER A 700 -5.75 8.62 34.36
N ARG A 701 -5.07 8.73 33.22
CA ARG A 701 -3.79 8.06 32.99
C ARG A 701 -2.76 8.62 33.97
N ARG A 702 -1.94 7.74 34.55
CA ARG A 702 -0.80 8.18 35.35
C ARG A 702 0.38 8.45 34.45
#